data_AF-A0AAD1SJI2-F1
#
_entry.id   AF-A0AAD1SJI2-F1
#
_cell.length_a   1.000
_cell.length_b   1.000
_cell.length_c   1.000
_cell.angle_alpha   90.00
_cell.angle_beta   90.00
_cell.angle_gamma   90.00
#
_symmetry.space_group_name_H-M   'P 1'
#
loop_
_entity.id
_entity.type
_entity.pdbx_description
1 polymer ?
#
loop_
_entity_poly.entity_id
_entity_poly.type
_entity_poly.pdbx_seq_one_letter_code
_entity_poly.pdbx_strand_id
1 'polypeptide(L)'
;MNGSTGRLNSSTMTAPKDQEPWSQEDMLTLLKAMKTILPPQDNSKYKTTESHLDWSKLAFKNYSGPMCRKKWIDISMEVRKFRTLTELILDAQEHVKNPYKGKKLKKHPEFPKKPLTPYFRFFMEKRAKYAKLHPEMSNLDLTKILSKKYKELPEKKKGKYIQDFQREKVDFERNLARFREEHPDLMQTTKKSDVPEKPKTPQQLWYNHERKVYLKLRPDASTKDVKDALGKQWSQLSDKKRLKWIHKALEQRKLYENVMREYMQKHPELNITEEGITRSTLTKAERQLKDKFDGRPTKPPPNSYSMYCAELMANMKDVPSTERMVLCSQQWKLLSQKEKDAYHKKCEQKKKEYEVELLRFLESLPEEEQQRVLAEEKMGKGKSAQAEKKKAEEKAKLPETPKTAEEIWQQSVIGDYLARFKNDRAKALKSMESTWVNMEKKEKIMWIKKAAEDQKRYERELSDMRSVPATTAPGKKLKFLGEPKKAPMNGYQKFSQELLSNGELNHLPLKERMVEIGSRWQRISPSQKEYYKKVAEEQQRAYRLQLDSWMKGLSSQDRAAYMKQSSNKRKSATKLKGPVAKTKAAVSSKSEDDDDEDDDDDDDEDDDEDDDDDDEDEDKEESSEDGDSSDSSSEEDSDDAEENEEEEDEEEDDDESGSSSSSSSSADSSDSDSN
;
A
#
# COMPACT_ATOMS: atom_id res chain seq x y z
N MET A 1 -37.13 78.11 24.03
CA MET A 1 -37.74 76.89 24.60
C MET A 1 -37.04 75.68 24.01
N ASN A 2 -37.03 74.57 24.76
CA ASN A 2 -36.17 73.38 24.61
C ASN A 2 -36.18 72.68 23.23
N GLY A 3 -35.13 71.92 22.92
CA GLY A 3 -35.08 71.03 21.75
C GLY A 3 -33.75 70.32 21.47
N SER A 4 -33.14 69.67 22.47
CA SER A 4 -31.89 68.89 22.27
C SER A 4 -32.12 67.58 21.50
N THR A 5 -31.22 67.23 20.59
CA THR A 5 -30.38 66.01 20.64
C THR A 5 -29.41 65.96 19.45
N GLY A 6 -28.15 65.60 19.68
CA GLY A 6 -27.10 65.65 18.66
C GLY A 6 -26.99 64.38 17.81
N ARG A 7 -26.50 64.51 16.57
CA ARG A 7 -25.92 63.42 15.79
C ARG A 7 -24.41 63.62 15.63
N LEU A 8 -23.66 62.56 15.86
CA LEU A 8 -22.20 62.55 15.89
C LEU A 8 -21.59 62.76 14.49
N ASN A 9 -20.47 63.47 14.42
CA ASN A 9 -19.67 63.61 13.22
C ASN A 9 -19.12 62.25 12.78
N SER A 10 -19.60 61.73 11.64
CA SER A 10 -18.92 60.65 10.92
C SER A 10 -17.65 61.22 10.26
N SER A 11 -16.52 61.14 10.97
CA SER A 11 -15.22 61.39 10.36
C SER A 11 -14.84 60.20 9.50
N THR A 12 -14.66 60.43 8.20
CA THR A 12 -14.23 59.45 7.21
C THR A 12 -12.83 58.92 7.53
N MET A 13 -12.77 57.77 8.20
CA MET A 13 -11.52 57.02 8.38
C MET A 13 -11.08 56.47 7.02
N THR A 14 -10.06 57.10 6.45
CA THR A 14 -9.39 56.67 5.23
C THR A 14 -8.72 55.31 5.43
N ALA A 15 -8.94 54.38 4.50
CA ALA A 15 -8.22 53.12 4.50
C ALA A 15 -6.70 53.37 4.27
N PRO A 16 -5.79 52.77 5.05
CA PRO A 16 -4.36 52.96 4.87
C PRO A 16 -3.86 52.26 3.61
N LYS A 17 -3.87 53.00 2.50
CA LYS A 17 -2.96 52.77 1.37
C LYS A 17 -1.55 53.11 1.85
N ASP A 18 -0.79 52.10 2.27
CA ASP A 18 0.68 52.04 2.24
C ASP A 18 1.13 50.70 2.86
N GLN A 19 1.21 49.67 2.01
CA GLN A 19 1.92 48.43 2.33
C GLN A 19 2.77 48.04 1.13
N GLU A 20 4.08 47.92 1.33
CA GLU A 20 5.01 47.47 0.29
C GLU A 20 4.60 46.07 -0.23
N PRO A 21 4.61 45.84 -1.56
CA PRO A 21 4.45 44.50 -2.11
C PRO A 21 5.50 43.56 -1.52
N TRP A 22 5.07 42.37 -1.10
CA TRP A 22 5.98 41.33 -0.59
C TRP A 22 7.09 41.04 -1.58
N SER A 23 8.32 41.40 -1.23
CA SER A 23 9.48 41.13 -2.08
C SER A 23 9.80 39.64 -2.14
N GLN A 24 10.57 39.23 -3.14
CA GLN A 24 11.10 37.86 -3.22
C GLN A 24 11.95 37.51 -2.00
N GLU A 25 12.69 38.47 -1.45
CA GLU A 25 13.50 38.29 -0.24
C GLU A 25 12.63 38.09 1.01
N ASP A 26 11.53 38.82 1.14
CA ASP A 26 10.58 38.68 2.26
C ASP A 26 9.87 37.32 2.24
N MET A 27 9.43 36.88 1.05
CA MET A 27 8.85 35.56 0.87
C MET A 27 9.86 34.45 1.22
N LEU A 28 11.12 34.58 0.82
CA LEU A 28 12.18 33.62 1.18
C LEU A 28 12.55 33.67 2.67
N THR A 29 12.49 34.86 3.28
CA THR A 29 12.74 35.07 4.72
C THR A 29 11.68 34.38 5.56
N LEU A 30 10.40 34.56 5.22
CA LEU A 30 9.28 33.82 5.83
C LEU A 30 9.49 32.31 5.73
N LEU A 31 9.74 31.80 4.52
CA LEU A 31 9.94 30.36 4.30
C LEU A 31 11.14 29.80 5.06
N LYS A 32 12.22 30.59 5.19
CA LYS A 32 13.40 30.23 6.00
C LYS A 32 13.06 30.19 7.50
N ALA A 33 12.33 31.19 8.02
CA ALA A 33 11.87 31.24 9.40
C ALA A 33 10.94 30.05 9.73
N MET A 34 10.01 29.73 8.83
CA MET A 34 9.14 28.55 8.94
C MET A 34 9.99 27.28 9.06
N LYS A 35 10.98 27.08 8.17
CA LYS A 35 11.89 25.91 8.23
C LYS A 35 12.65 25.82 9.56
N THR A 36 13.08 26.94 10.15
CA THR A 36 13.82 26.94 11.43
C THR A 36 12.98 26.60 12.66
N ILE A 37 11.66 26.76 12.60
CA ILE A 37 10.74 26.39 13.70
C ILE A 37 10.37 24.89 13.64
N LEU A 38 10.58 24.21 12.50
CA LEU A 38 10.27 22.78 12.38
C LEU A 38 11.28 21.89 13.11
N PRO A 39 10.84 20.77 13.70
CA PRO A 39 11.75 19.77 14.25
C PRO A 39 12.59 19.11 13.13
N PRO A 40 13.85 18.72 13.39
CA PRO A 40 14.73 18.10 12.37
C PRO A 40 14.23 16.77 11.76
N GLN A 41 13.15 16.20 12.30
CA GLN A 41 12.54 14.94 11.89
C GLN A 41 11.02 15.12 11.74
N ASP A 42 10.64 16.00 10.84
CA ASP A 42 9.27 16.22 10.41
C ASP A 42 8.76 15.02 9.60
N ASN A 43 7.94 14.18 10.25
CA ASN A 43 7.38 12.93 9.69
C ASN A 43 5.83 12.98 9.62
N SER A 44 5.22 14.10 9.98
CA SER A 44 3.77 14.30 10.01
C SER A 44 3.28 14.82 8.66
N LYS A 45 1.99 14.67 8.34
CA LYS A 45 1.41 15.31 7.14
C LYS A 45 1.49 16.84 7.27
N TYR A 46 1.76 17.55 6.18
CA TYR A 46 2.01 19.01 6.21
C TYR A 46 0.98 19.81 7.02
N LYS A 47 -0.32 19.57 6.78
CA LYS A 47 -1.44 20.23 7.48
C LYS A 47 -1.39 20.08 9.01
N THR A 48 -0.90 18.94 9.50
CA THR A 48 -0.77 18.65 10.95
C THR A 48 0.41 19.37 11.57
N THR A 49 1.49 19.61 10.81
CA THR A 49 2.62 20.43 11.29
C THR A 49 2.28 21.93 11.18
N GLU A 50 1.57 22.32 10.11
CA GLU A 50 1.09 23.68 9.83
C GLU A 50 0.09 24.20 10.87
N SER A 51 -0.85 23.35 11.32
CA SER A 51 -1.84 23.72 12.34
C SER A 51 -1.23 24.01 13.72
N HIS A 52 0.01 23.56 13.97
CA HIS A 52 0.74 23.81 15.22
C HIS A 52 1.79 24.92 15.09
N LEU A 53 1.86 25.61 13.95
CA LEU A 53 2.75 26.76 13.80
C LEU A 53 2.23 27.97 14.60
N ASP A 54 3.11 28.49 15.46
CA ASP A 54 2.91 29.77 16.12
C ASP A 54 3.27 30.90 15.14
N TRP A 55 2.25 31.41 14.44
CA TRP A 55 2.41 32.48 13.47
C TRP A 55 2.91 33.79 14.08
N SER A 56 2.71 34.03 15.39
CA SER A 56 3.27 35.21 16.07
C SER A 56 4.79 35.16 16.15
N LYS A 57 5.39 33.96 16.24
CA LYS A 57 6.85 33.74 16.15
C LYS A 57 7.40 33.81 14.72
N LEU A 58 6.52 33.87 13.72
CA LEU A 58 6.87 34.04 12.30
C LEU A 58 6.71 35.49 11.81
N ALA A 59 6.23 36.40 12.66
CA ALA A 59 6.17 37.82 12.35
C ALA A 59 7.59 38.41 12.23
N PHE A 60 7.81 39.26 11.22
CA PHE A 60 9.09 39.91 10.94
C PHE A 60 8.89 41.22 10.19
N LYS A 61 9.84 42.17 10.30
CA LYS A 61 9.68 43.55 9.79
C LYS A 61 8.34 44.15 10.25
N ASN A 62 7.51 44.60 9.30
CA ASN A 62 6.14 45.09 9.47
C ASN A 62 5.07 44.02 9.24
N TYR A 63 5.44 42.77 8.92
CA TYR A 63 4.50 41.69 8.67
C TYR A 63 4.09 40.98 9.96
N SER A 64 2.81 41.11 10.32
CA SER A 64 2.21 40.40 11.45
C SER A 64 2.06 38.89 11.19
N GLY A 65 1.87 38.09 12.24
CA GLY A 65 1.64 36.64 12.12
C GLY A 65 0.49 36.26 11.17
N PRO A 66 -0.69 36.92 11.23
CA PRO A 66 -1.77 36.71 10.26
C PRO A 66 -1.39 37.04 8.81
N MET A 67 -0.56 38.08 8.57
CA MET A 67 -0.05 38.40 7.24
C MET A 67 0.89 37.31 6.72
N CYS A 68 1.79 36.83 7.58
CA CYS A 68 2.69 35.72 7.28
C CYS A 68 1.91 34.43 6.96
N ARG A 69 0.85 34.14 7.71
CA ARG A 69 -0.06 33.01 7.45
C ARG A 69 -0.75 33.14 6.08
N LYS A 70 -1.31 34.32 5.76
CA LYS A 70 -1.93 34.57 4.45
C LYS A 70 -0.93 34.35 3.33
N LYS A 71 0.26 34.94 3.43
CA LYS A 71 1.29 34.82 2.38
C LYS A 71 1.79 33.39 2.20
N TRP A 72 1.93 32.63 3.28
CA TRP A 72 2.21 31.20 3.19
C TRP A 72 1.12 30.44 2.44
N ILE A 73 -0.17 30.71 2.71
CA ILE A 73 -1.29 30.07 2.00
C ILE A 73 -1.17 30.36 0.49
N ASP A 74 -1.00 31.63 0.10
CA ASP A 74 -0.85 32.05 -1.29
C ASP A 74 0.28 31.26 -2.00
N ILE A 75 1.48 31.22 -1.39
CA ILE A 75 2.63 30.50 -1.96
C ILE A 75 2.35 28.98 -1.99
N SER A 76 1.73 28.42 -0.96
CA SER A 76 1.43 26.98 -0.84
C SER A 76 0.41 26.47 -1.85
N MET A 77 -0.40 27.36 -2.44
CA MET A 77 -1.33 27.02 -3.52
C MET A 77 -0.61 26.73 -4.83
N GLU A 78 0.52 27.37 -5.06
CA GLU A 78 1.28 27.28 -6.32
C GLU A 78 2.27 26.10 -6.38
N VAL A 79 2.39 25.36 -5.29
CA VAL A 79 3.28 24.19 -5.14
C VAL A 79 2.49 22.91 -4.82
N ARG A 80 3.09 21.76 -5.15
CA ARG A 80 2.41 20.46 -5.14
C ARG A 80 2.18 19.93 -3.71
N LYS A 81 0.92 19.95 -3.25
CA LYS A 81 0.46 19.66 -1.87
C LYS A 81 0.56 18.19 -1.40
N PHE A 82 1.70 17.50 -1.58
CA PHE A 82 1.86 16.06 -1.26
C PHE A 82 3.17 15.70 -0.53
N ARG A 83 3.24 15.88 0.82
CA ARG A 83 4.26 15.29 1.75
C ARG A 83 4.13 15.82 3.23
N THR A 84 5.22 15.85 4.02
CA THR A 84 5.45 16.58 5.32
C THR A 84 5.42 18.13 5.25
N LEU A 85 5.99 18.93 6.17
CA LEU A 85 6.10 20.42 6.09
C LEU A 85 7.52 20.98 5.79
N THR A 86 8.59 20.16 5.78
CA THR A 86 9.94 20.51 5.26
C THR A 86 10.12 20.67 3.70
N GLU A 87 10.16 19.60 2.87
CA GLU A 87 10.18 19.56 1.37
C GLU A 87 9.43 20.71 0.60
N LEU A 88 8.11 20.74 0.34
CA LEU A 88 7.26 21.91 -0.03
C LEU A 88 7.61 23.30 0.58
N ILE A 89 8.33 23.45 1.70
CA ILE A 89 8.94 24.77 2.02
C ILE A 89 10.15 25.01 1.11
N LEU A 90 10.99 24.00 0.87
CA LEU A 90 11.95 23.96 -0.25
C LEU A 90 11.25 24.14 -1.62
N ASP A 91 10.15 23.43 -1.93
CA ASP A 91 9.45 23.62 -3.22
C ASP A 91 8.89 25.04 -3.34
N ALA A 92 8.37 25.61 -2.24
CA ALA A 92 7.93 27.00 -2.17
C ALA A 92 9.12 27.97 -2.32
N GLN A 93 10.28 27.67 -1.74
CA GLN A 93 11.50 28.44 -1.94
C GLN A 93 12.01 28.35 -3.38
N GLU A 94 11.88 27.20 -4.04
CA GLU A 94 12.19 27.03 -5.46
C GLU A 94 11.18 27.76 -6.35
N HIS A 95 9.89 27.71 -6.03
CA HIS A 95 8.86 28.43 -6.76
C HIS A 95 9.01 29.95 -6.63
N VAL A 96 9.25 30.47 -5.42
CA VAL A 96 9.49 31.89 -5.17
C VAL A 96 10.76 32.38 -5.88
N LYS A 97 11.78 31.53 -6.03
CA LYS A 97 13.00 31.85 -6.81
C LYS A 97 12.78 31.79 -8.32
N ASN A 98 12.10 30.75 -8.80
CA ASN A 98 11.91 30.47 -10.22
C ASN A 98 10.41 30.23 -10.53
N PRO A 99 9.55 31.28 -10.53
CA PRO A 99 8.10 31.12 -10.65
C PRO A 99 7.63 30.38 -11.91
N TYR A 100 8.42 30.50 -12.99
CA TYR A 100 8.15 29.92 -14.30
C TYR A 100 8.79 28.54 -14.53
N LYS A 101 9.37 27.89 -13.50
CA LYS A 101 10.01 26.58 -13.71
C LYS A 101 8.98 25.48 -14.01
N GLY A 102 9.37 24.50 -14.82
CA GLY A 102 8.54 23.32 -15.11
C GLY A 102 7.29 23.66 -15.94
N LYS A 103 6.09 23.27 -15.46
CA LYS A 103 4.83 23.44 -16.21
C LYS A 103 4.55 24.90 -16.61
N LYS A 104 4.98 25.87 -15.78
CA LYS A 104 4.74 27.31 -16.01
C LYS A 104 5.73 27.95 -17.01
N LEU A 105 6.68 27.20 -17.58
CA LEU A 105 7.70 27.75 -18.47
C LEU A 105 7.12 28.39 -19.73
N LYS A 106 6.07 27.77 -20.30
CA LYS A 106 5.33 28.33 -21.45
C LYS A 106 4.60 29.65 -21.14
N LYS A 107 4.47 30.02 -19.85
CA LYS A 107 3.86 31.28 -19.38
C LYS A 107 4.90 32.36 -19.05
N HIS A 108 6.20 32.11 -19.24
CA HIS A 108 7.23 33.12 -19.04
C HIS A 108 7.14 34.20 -20.14
N PRO A 109 7.23 35.52 -19.83
CA PRO A 109 7.07 36.58 -20.82
C PRO A 109 7.98 36.45 -22.05
N GLU A 110 9.27 36.16 -21.83
CA GLU A 110 10.27 35.94 -22.89
C GLU A 110 10.21 34.55 -23.54
N PHE A 111 9.32 33.64 -23.12
CA PHE A 111 9.26 32.32 -23.76
C PHE A 111 8.67 32.45 -25.17
N PRO A 112 9.39 32.03 -26.23
CA PRO A 112 8.91 32.20 -27.60
C PRO A 112 7.57 31.50 -27.82
N LYS A 113 6.61 32.19 -28.43
CA LYS A 113 5.32 31.60 -28.83
C LYS A 113 5.53 30.67 -30.03
N LYS A 114 4.88 29.50 -30.03
CA LYS A 114 4.93 28.58 -31.17
C LYS A 114 4.42 29.29 -32.44
N PRO A 115 5.03 29.08 -33.62
CA PRO A 115 4.52 29.59 -34.89
C PRO A 115 3.16 28.93 -35.22
N LEU A 116 2.24 29.68 -35.84
CA LEU A 116 0.95 29.16 -36.26
C LEU A 116 1.10 28.23 -37.46
N THR A 117 0.50 27.04 -37.41
CA THR A 117 0.52 26.12 -38.56
C THR A 117 -0.13 26.77 -39.78
N PRO A 118 0.20 26.33 -41.01
CA PRO A 118 -0.35 26.93 -42.23
C PRO A 118 -1.88 26.99 -42.26
N TYR A 119 -2.56 25.98 -41.71
CA TYR A 119 -4.01 25.98 -41.52
C TYR A 119 -4.47 27.00 -40.48
N PHE A 120 -3.94 26.99 -39.25
CA PHE A 120 -4.36 27.93 -38.20
C PHE A 120 -4.12 29.39 -38.59
N ARG A 121 -3.07 29.66 -39.37
CA ARG A 121 -2.78 31.01 -39.89
C ARG A 121 -3.78 31.46 -40.96
N PHE A 122 -4.22 30.56 -41.84
CA PHE A 122 -5.35 30.82 -42.74
C PHE A 122 -6.67 31.00 -41.96
N PHE A 123 -6.94 30.12 -41.00
CA PHE A 123 -8.14 30.17 -40.16
C PHE A 123 -8.26 31.52 -39.46
N MET A 124 -7.21 31.99 -38.78
CA MET A 124 -7.24 33.31 -38.12
C MET A 124 -7.42 34.48 -39.10
N GLU A 125 -6.86 34.41 -40.31
CA GLU A 125 -7.02 35.46 -41.34
C GLU A 125 -8.46 35.51 -41.92
N LYS A 126 -9.16 34.38 -41.96
CA LYS A 126 -10.49 34.27 -42.59
C LYS A 126 -11.66 34.21 -41.60
N ARG A 127 -11.48 33.66 -40.41
CA ARG A 127 -12.49 33.52 -39.35
C ARG A 127 -13.29 34.81 -39.13
N ALA A 128 -12.61 35.92 -38.87
CA ALA A 128 -13.26 37.21 -38.60
C ALA A 128 -14.06 37.78 -39.81
N LYS A 129 -13.80 37.28 -41.03
CA LYS A 129 -14.56 37.65 -42.23
C LYS A 129 -15.76 36.73 -42.43
N TYR A 130 -15.57 35.42 -42.31
CA TYR A 130 -16.67 34.46 -42.43
C TYR A 130 -17.68 34.57 -41.27
N ALA A 131 -17.25 34.87 -40.04
CA ALA A 131 -18.14 35.15 -38.91
C ALA A 131 -19.04 36.38 -39.13
N LYS A 132 -18.57 37.36 -39.93
CA LYS A 132 -19.38 38.53 -40.33
C LYS A 132 -20.30 38.27 -41.53
N LEU A 133 -19.96 37.29 -42.36
CA LEU A 133 -20.77 36.85 -43.50
C LEU A 133 -21.83 35.83 -43.09
N HIS A 134 -21.62 35.12 -41.98
CA HIS A 134 -22.55 34.16 -41.40
C HIS A 134 -22.69 34.40 -39.88
N PRO A 135 -23.33 35.51 -39.45
CA PRO A 135 -23.47 35.84 -38.02
C PRO A 135 -24.29 34.80 -37.23
N GLU A 136 -25.17 34.07 -37.91
CA GLU A 136 -26.05 33.04 -37.34
C GLU A 136 -25.38 31.65 -37.25
N MET A 137 -24.23 31.43 -37.91
CA MET A 137 -23.55 30.13 -37.85
C MET A 137 -22.65 30.01 -36.62
N SER A 138 -22.67 28.83 -36.00
CA SER A 138 -21.85 28.53 -34.84
C SER A 138 -20.35 28.62 -35.17
N ASN A 139 -19.56 28.91 -34.14
CA ASN A 139 -18.09 28.89 -34.20
C ASN A 139 -17.55 27.52 -34.68
N LEU A 140 -18.26 26.44 -34.35
CA LEU A 140 -17.88 25.07 -34.67
C LEU A 140 -18.11 24.77 -36.16
N ASP A 141 -19.24 25.22 -36.71
CA ASP A 141 -19.56 25.10 -38.15
C ASP A 141 -18.66 26.00 -39.02
N LEU A 142 -18.38 27.21 -38.53
CA LEU A 142 -17.40 28.11 -39.12
C LEU A 142 -16.02 27.43 -39.26
N THR A 143 -15.64 26.62 -38.27
CA THR A 143 -14.36 25.88 -38.26
C THR A 143 -14.39 24.70 -39.22
N LYS A 144 -15.49 23.93 -39.28
CA LYS A 144 -15.69 22.89 -40.30
C LYS A 144 -15.60 23.47 -41.73
N ILE A 145 -16.24 24.60 -41.99
CA ILE A 145 -16.24 25.28 -43.29
C ILE A 145 -14.83 25.79 -43.64
N LEU A 146 -14.13 26.43 -42.70
CA LEU A 146 -12.77 26.92 -42.95
C LEU A 146 -11.75 25.80 -43.13
N SER A 147 -11.93 24.65 -42.48
CA SER A 147 -11.14 23.43 -42.72
C SER A 147 -11.33 22.93 -44.15
N LYS A 148 -12.59 22.73 -44.60
CA LYS A 148 -12.89 22.35 -46.00
C LYS A 148 -12.33 23.36 -47.00
N LYS A 149 -12.55 24.67 -46.78
CA LYS A 149 -12.02 25.74 -47.64
C LYS A 149 -10.49 25.80 -47.67
N TYR A 150 -9.80 25.42 -46.60
CA TYR A 150 -8.35 25.30 -46.61
C TYR A 150 -7.87 24.07 -47.41
N LYS A 151 -8.51 22.91 -47.25
CA LYS A 151 -8.24 21.71 -48.06
C LYS A 151 -8.43 22.00 -49.56
N GLU A 152 -9.48 22.74 -49.93
CA GLU A 152 -9.78 23.19 -51.30
C GLU A 152 -8.84 24.28 -51.87
N LEU A 153 -7.97 24.91 -51.07
CA LEU A 153 -7.11 25.99 -51.59
C LEU A 153 -6.12 25.48 -52.66
N PRO A 154 -5.93 26.22 -53.77
CA PRO A 154 -4.85 25.97 -54.72
C PRO A 154 -3.49 25.96 -54.05
N GLU A 155 -2.60 25.05 -54.46
CA GLU A 155 -1.31 24.84 -53.81
C GLU A 155 -0.44 26.10 -53.79
N LYS A 156 -0.51 26.92 -54.84
CA LYS A 156 0.16 28.24 -54.89
C LYS A 156 -0.30 29.22 -53.79
N LYS A 157 -1.54 29.10 -53.30
CA LYS A 157 -2.07 29.89 -52.17
C LYS A 157 -1.70 29.25 -50.82
N LYS A 158 -1.76 27.92 -50.70
CA LYS A 158 -1.25 27.17 -49.53
C LYS A 158 0.23 27.44 -49.27
N GLY A 159 1.03 27.44 -50.34
CA GLY A 159 2.47 27.71 -50.34
C GLY A 159 2.87 29.01 -49.62
N LYS A 160 2.06 30.07 -49.67
CA LYS A 160 2.31 31.29 -48.87
C LYS A 160 2.25 31.01 -47.37
N TYR A 161 1.19 30.34 -46.91
CA TYR A 161 1.03 29.99 -45.50
C TYR A 161 2.09 28.98 -45.03
N ILE A 162 2.54 28.07 -45.91
CA ILE A 162 3.62 27.11 -45.65
C ILE A 162 4.97 27.83 -45.51
N GLN A 163 5.34 28.71 -46.45
CA GLN A 163 6.58 29.48 -46.40
C GLN A 163 6.63 30.42 -45.18
N ASP A 164 5.51 31.05 -44.85
CA ASP A 164 5.40 31.90 -43.67
C ASP A 164 5.59 31.08 -42.38
N PHE A 165 4.96 29.91 -42.25
CA PHE A 165 5.18 28.99 -41.13
C PHE A 165 6.63 28.50 -41.04
N GLN A 166 7.26 28.17 -42.16
CA GLN A 166 8.67 27.75 -42.18
C GLN A 166 9.61 28.86 -41.69
N ARG A 167 9.38 30.11 -42.10
CA ARG A 167 10.13 31.28 -41.63
C ARG A 167 9.91 31.54 -40.15
N GLU A 168 8.66 31.61 -39.71
CA GLU A 168 8.28 31.80 -38.30
C GLU A 168 8.79 30.65 -37.41
N LYS A 169 8.93 29.43 -37.94
CA LYS A 169 9.56 28.28 -37.26
C LYS A 169 11.07 28.45 -37.07
N VAL A 170 11.81 28.90 -38.09
CA VAL A 170 13.25 29.21 -37.94
C VAL A 170 13.46 30.34 -36.94
N ASP A 171 12.61 31.37 -36.97
CA ASP A 171 12.64 32.47 -36.01
C ASP A 171 12.33 32.00 -34.57
N PHE A 172 11.33 31.13 -34.41
CA PHE A 172 11.02 30.47 -33.14
C PHE A 172 12.18 29.62 -32.62
N GLU A 173 12.81 28.79 -33.46
CA GLU A 173 13.95 27.95 -33.07
C GLU A 173 15.16 28.80 -32.63
N ARG A 174 15.43 29.90 -33.35
CA ARG A 174 16.46 30.90 -33.02
C ARG A 174 16.17 31.62 -31.70
N ASN A 175 14.95 32.11 -31.52
CA ASN A 175 14.55 32.79 -30.28
C ASN A 175 14.52 31.81 -29.10
N LEU A 176 14.18 30.54 -29.32
CA LEU A 176 14.21 29.50 -28.29
C LEU A 176 15.64 29.08 -27.92
N ALA A 177 16.58 29.14 -28.88
CA ALA A 177 18.00 29.00 -28.58
C ALA A 177 18.52 30.15 -27.72
N ARG A 178 18.17 31.40 -28.04
CA ARG A 178 18.49 32.58 -27.22
C ARG A 178 17.88 32.47 -25.81
N PHE A 179 16.59 32.14 -25.71
CA PHE A 179 15.91 31.94 -24.43
C PHE A 179 16.59 30.86 -23.55
N ARG A 180 17.16 29.81 -24.16
CA ARG A 180 17.95 28.78 -23.44
C ARG A 180 19.27 29.31 -22.88
N GLU A 181 19.88 30.28 -23.55
CA GLU A 181 21.14 30.91 -23.18
C GLU A 181 20.93 32.01 -22.12
N GLU A 182 19.87 32.81 -22.25
CA GLU A 182 19.51 33.90 -21.33
C GLU A 182 18.82 33.41 -20.05
N HIS A 183 18.08 32.29 -20.10
CA HIS A 183 17.38 31.71 -18.94
C HIS A 183 17.83 30.27 -18.62
N PRO A 184 19.14 30.03 -18.34
CA PRO A 184 19.67 28.69 -18.11
C PRO A 184 19.06 28.03 -16.87
N ASP A 185 18.69 28.80 -15.83
CA ASP A 185 18.09 28.28 -14.60
C ASP A 185 16.62 27.83 -14.75
N LEU A 186 15.94 28.30 -15.81
CA LEU A 186 14.61 27.82 -16.19
C LEU A 186 14.68 26.62 -17.15
N MET A 187 15.76 26.54 -17.94
CA MET A 187 15.95 25.51 -18.96
C MET A 187 16.76 24.29 -18.48
N GLN A 188 17.45 24.41 -17.34
CA GLN A 188 17.89 23.27 -16.54
C GLN A 188 16.68 22.50 -16.00
N THR A 189 16.17 21.57 -16.81
CA THR A 189 15.57 20.34 -16.27
C THR A 189 16.57 19.79 -15.26
N THR A 190 16.21 19.82 -13.98
CA THR A 190 17.01 19.44 -12.79
C THR A 190 18.44 19.05 -13.14
N LYS A 191 19.42 19.96 -12.91
CA LYS A 191 20.87 19.63 -12.95
C LYS A 191 20.99 18.20 -12.50
N LYS A 192 21.53 17.31 -13.35
CA LYS A 192 21.64 15.88 -13.04
C LYS A 192 22.14 15.82 -11.61
N SER A 193 21.28 15.39 -10.70
CA SER A 193 21.60 15.38 -9.28
C SER A 193 22.91 14.61 -9.15
N ASP A 194 23.84 15.06 -8.32
CA ASP A 194 25.11 14.32 -8.15
C ASP A 194 24.86 12.88 -7.65
N VAL A 195 23.63 12.61 -7.16
CA VAL A 195 22.99 11.28 -7.09
C VAL A 195 23.08 10.53 -8.44
N PRO A 196 23.83 9.42 -8.51
CA PRO A 196 23.96 8.59 -9.71
C PRO A 196 22.63 8.20 -10.39
N GLU A 197 22.61 8.18 -11.73
CA GLU A 197 21.46 7.71 -12.51
C GLU A 197 21.18 6.22 -12.28
N LYS A 198 19.90 5.86 -12.05
CA LYS A 198 19.48 4.47 -11.89
C LYS A 198 19.80 3.62 -13.13
N PRO A 199 20.21 2.35 -12.95
CA PRO A 199 20.61 1.46 -14.04
C PRO A 199 19.40 1.08 -14.90
N LYS A 200 19.63 0.98 -16.22
CA LYS A 200 18.60 0.75 -17.23
C LYS A 200 18.27 -0.74 -17.37
N THR A 201 17.03 -1.05 -17.72
CA THR A 201 16.61 -2.45 -17.99
C THR A 201 17.24 -2.98 -19.29
N PRO A 202 17.29 -4.31 -19.52
CA PRO A 202 17.82 -4.87 -20.77
C PRO A 202 17.10 -4.32 -22.01
N GLN A 203 15.76 -4.28 -21.96
CA GLN A 203 14.94 -3.67 -23.02
C GLN A 203 15.26 -2.19 -23.25
N GLN A 204 15.44 -1.40 -22.18
CA GLN A 204 15.81 0.02 -22.31
C GLN A 204 17.21 0.20 -22.91
N LEU A 205 18.17 -0.66 -22.58
CA LEU A 205 19.51 -0.59 -23.14
C LEU A 205 19.53 -0.95 -24.63
N TRP A 206 18.81 -2.00 -25.01
CA TRP A 206 18.60 -2.36 -26.41
C TRP A 206 17.85 -1.25 -27.17
N TYR A 207 16.72 -0.77 -26.65
CA TYR A 207 15.93 0.29 -27.28
C TYR A 207 16.73 1.59 -27.47
N ASN A 208 17.54 2.00 -26.49
CA ASN A 208 18.41 3.18 -26.63
C ASN A 208 19.57 2.95 -27.62
N HIS A 209 19.97 1.71 -27.87
CA HIS A 209 20.96 1.37 -28.89
C HIS A 209 20.32 1.39 -30.28
N GLU A 210 19.28 0.58 -30.51
CA GLU A 210 18.61 0.48 -31.81
C GLU A 210 17.94 1.79 -32.22
N ARG A 211 17.39 2.59 -31.28
CA ARG A 211 16.84 3.93 -31.61
C ARG A 211 17.89 4.84 -32.27
N LYS A 212 19.15 4.78 -31.83
CA LYS A 212 20.24 5.56 -32.46
C LYS A 212 20.56 5.06 -33.86
N VAL A 213 20.47 3.75 -34.11
CA VAL A 213 20.68 3.16 -35.43
C VAL A 213 19.50 3.48 -36.35
N TYR A 214 18.27 3.30 -35.87
CA TYR A 214 17.03 3.56 -36.60
C TYR A 214 16.90 5.03 -37.00
N LEU A 215 17.09 5.99 -36.08
CA LEU A 215 17.08 7.42 -36.41
C LEU A 215 18.23 7.86 -37.32
N LYS A 216 19.35 7.12 -37.35
CA LYS A 216 20.43 7.38 -38.32
C LYS A 216 20.06 6.92 -39.74
N LEU A 217 19.18 5.92 -39.86
CA LEU A 217 18.68 5.40 -41.13
C LEU A 217 17.39 6.10 -41.61
N ARG A 218 16.60 6.63 -40.67
CA ARG A 218 15.36 7.39 -40.90
C ARG A 218 15.34 8.63 -39.99
N PRO A 219 16.00 9.74 -40.38
CA PRO A 219 16.08 10.96 -39.57
C PRO A 219 14.74 11.70 -39.40
N ASP A 220 13.79 11.38 -40.26
CA ASP A 220 12.44 11.93 -40.41
C ASP A 220 11.34 11.11 -39.70
N ALA A 221 11.64 9.89 -39.25
CA ALA A 221 10.65 9.01 -38.63
C ALA A 221 10.08 9.57 -37.32
N SER A 222 8.76 9.39 -37.13
CA SER A 222 8.07 9.85 -35.91
C SER A 222 8.49 9.05 -34.68
N THR A 223 8.36 9.66 -33.51
CA THR A 223 8.61 9.00 -32.22
C THR A 223 7.65 7.81 -31.99
N LYS A 224 6.43 7.85 -32.55
CA LYS A 224 5.45 6.75 -32.57
C LYS A 224 6.02 5.57 -33.37
N ASP A 225 6.36 5.78 -34.65
CA ASP A 225 6.92 4.75 -35.55
C ASP A 225 8.18 4.08 -34.98
N VAL A 226 9.09 4.89 -34.43
CA VAL A 226 10.33 4.42 -33.80
C VAL A 226 10.03 3.53 -32.59
N LYS A 227 9.06 3.90 -31.76
CA LYS A 227 8.65 3.13 -30.57
C LYS A 227 8.02 1.82 -30.98
N ASP A 228 7.13 1.82 -31.98
CA ASP A 228 6.35 0.66 -32.36
C ASP A 228 7.18 -0.35 -33.17
N ALA A 229 8.01 0.12 -34.10
CA ALA A 229 8.94 -0.72 -34.85
C ALA A 229 9.93 -1.45 -33.92
N LEU A 230 10.54 -0.72 -32.98
CA LEU A 230 11.47 -1.31 -32.01
C LEU A 230 10.74 -2.15 -30.94
N GLY A 231 9.50 -1.78 -30.57
CA GLY A 231 8.66 -2.60 -29.68
C GLY A 231 8.44 -4.01 -30.25
N LYS A 232 8.04 -4.10 -31.53
CA LYS A 232 7.86 -5.36 -32.27
C LYS A 232 9.19 -6.13 -32.41
N GLN A 233 10.30 -5.46 -32.66
CA GLN A 233 11.61 -6.13 -32.73
C GLN A 233 12.07 -6.71 -31.39
N TRP A 234 11.79 -6.07 -30.24
CA TRP A 234 12.16 -6.62 -28.92
C TRP A 234 11.46 -7.95 -28.60
N SER A 235 10.16 -8.06 -28.92
CA SER A 235 9.39 -9.30 -28.72
C SER A 235 9.83 -10.44 -29.64
N GLN A 236 10.43 -10.12 -30.79
CA GLN A 236 10.99 -11.07 -31.75
C GLN A 236 12.48 -11.39 -31.54
N LEU A 237 13.18 -10.73 -30.59
CA LEU A 237 14.58 -11.05 -30.33
C LEU A 237 14.76 -12.48 -29.80
N SER A 238 15.63 -13.25 -30.48
CA SER A 238 16.15 -14.52 -29.98
C SER A 238 16.75 -14.40 -28.57
N ASP A 239 16.58 -15.43 -27.76
CA ASP A 239 17.12 -15.57 -26.40
C ASP A 239 18.61 -15.18 -26.28
N LYS A 240 19.46 -15.63 -27.21
CA LYS A 240 20.90 -15.28 -27.24
C LYS A 240 21.15 -13.77 -27.38
N LYS A 241 20.32 -13.06 -28.15
CA LYS A 241 20.37 -11.59 -28.29
C LYS A 241 19.86 -10.90 -27.03
N ARG A 242 18.76 -11.38 -26.42
CA ARG A 242 18.23 -10.86 -25.15
C ARG A 242 19.26 -10.98 -24.01
N LEU A 243 19.91 -12.14 -23.91
CA LEU A 243 20.91 -12.43 -22.89
C LEU A 243 22.09 -11.44 -22.89
N LYS A 244 22.56 -11.01 -24.08
CA LYS A 244 23.59 -9.95 -24.21
C LYS A 244 23.18 -8.67 -23.47
N TRP A 245 21.92 -8.26 -23.57
CA TRP A 245 21.40 -7.07 -22.90
C TRP A 245 21.12 -7.31 -21.43
N ILE A 246 20.76 -8.53 -21.04
CA ILE A 246 20.62 -8.94 -19.63
C ILE A 246 21.97 -8.84 -18.91
N HIS A 247 23.04 -9.38 -19.49
CA HIS A 247 24.40 -9.25 -18.93
C HIS A 247 24.83 -7.79 -18.82
N LYS A 248 24.62 -6.98 -19.87
CA LYS A 248 24.95 -5.54 -19.84
C LYS A 248 24.15 -4.74 -18.80
N ALA A 249 22.87 -5.08 -18.58
CA ALA A 249 22.06 -4.44 -17.55
C ALA A 249 22.50 -4.82 -16.13
N LEU A 250 22.98 -6.06 -15.94
CA LEU A 250 23.54 -6.51 -14.66
C LEU A 250 24.89 -5.88 -14.34
N GLU A 251 25.77 -5.77 -15.34
CA GLU A 251 27.05 -5.06 -15.23
C GLU A 251 26.84 -3.59 -14.84
N GLN A 252 25.94 -2.88 -15.54
CA GLN A 252 25.57 -1.51 -15.18
C GLN A 252 24.95 -1.40 -13.78
N ARG A 253 24.18 -2.40 -13.34
CA ARG A 253 23.66 -2.44 -11.97
C ARG A 253 24.78 -2.59 -10.95
N LYS A 254 25.77 -3.48 -11.16
CA LYS A 254 26.93 -3.63 -10.27
C LYS A 254 27.76 -2.34 -10.18
N LEU A 255 27.96 -1.66 -11.31
CA LEU A 255 28.62 -0.35 -11.33
C LEU A 255 27.83 0.70 -10.55
N TYR A 256 26.51 0.80 -10.75
CA TYR A 256 25.64 1.70 -9.99
C TYR A 256 25.64 1.38 -8.48
N GLU A 257 25.56 0.10 -8.10
CA GLU A 257 25.64 -0.34 -6.71
C GLU A 257 26.93 0.15 -6.03
N ASN A 258 28.08 0.07 -6.71
CA ASN A 258 29.36 0.56 -6.20
C ASN A 258 29.37 2.10 -6.06
N VAL A 259 29.02 2.84 -7.11
CA VAL A 259 29.01 4.32 -7.08
C VAL A 259 28.00 4.84 -6.05
N MET A 260 26.86 4.18 -5.88
CA MET A 260 25.88 4.53 -4.83
C MET A 260 26.40 4.29 -3.41
N ARG A 261 27.20 3.25 -3.16
CA ARG A 261 27.83 3.05 -1.84
C ARG A 261 28.80 4.19 -1.52
N GLU A 262 29.64 4.58 -2.47
CA GLU A 262 30.52 5.75 -2.30
C GLU A 262 29.73 7.05 -2.11
N TYR A 263 28.63 7.22 -2.84
CA TYR A 263 27.76 8.39 -2.70
C TYR A 263 27.08 8.43 -1.31
N MET A 264 26.55 7.31 -0.81
CA MET A 264 26.00 7.22 0.55
C MET A 264 27.04 7.52 1.63
N GLN A 265 28.29 7.08 1.45
CA GLN A 265 29.37 7.38 2.39
C GLN A 265 29.69 8.89 2.43
N LYS A 266 29.57 9.58 1.31
CA LYS A 266 29.76 11.04 1.18
C LYS A 266 28.53 11.86 1.61
N HIS A 267 27.35 11.25 1.61
CA HIS A 267 26.05 11.88 1.91
C HIS A 267 25.22 11.13 2.97
N PRO A 268 25.71 11.01 4.23
CA PRO A 268 24.99 10.32 5.30
C PRO A 268 23.67 11.01 5.72
N GLU A 269 23.45 12.26 5.32
CA GLU A 269 22.20 13.01 5.52
C GLU A 269 21.04 12.55 4.63
N LEU A 270 21.34 11.86 3.52
CA LEU A 270 20.35 11.32 2.61
C LEU A 270 19.99 9.88 3.05
N ASN A 271 18.79 9.71 3.62
CA ASN A 271 18.23 8.42 4.07
C ASN A 271 17.91 7.46 2.90
N ILE A 272 18.92 7.12 2.09
CA ILE A 272 18.83 6.18 0.97
C ILE A 272 18.95 4.76 1.54
N THR A 273 17.96 3.91 1.26
CA THR A 273 17.96 2.52 1.74
C THR A 273 18.73 1.59 0.81
N GLU A 274 19.48 0.64 1.39
CA GLU A 274 20.27 -0.36 0.66
C GLU A 274 19.39 -1.24 -0.26
N GLU A 275 18.17 -1.57 0.17
CA GLU A 275 17.13 -2.25 -0.64
C GLU A 275 16.69 -1.44 -1.87
N GLY A 276 16.82 -0.10 -1.82
CA GLY A 276 16.53 0.78 -2.95
C GLY A 276 17.60 0.73 -4.04
N ILE A 277 18.84 0.40 -3.67
CA ILE A 277 20.02 0.33 -4.55
C ILE A 277 20.15 -1.06 -5.18
N THR A 278 19.92 -2.11 -4.40
CA THR A 278 20.06 -3.52 -4.82
C THR A 278 18.86 -4.07 -5.63
N ARG A 279 17.88 -3.22 -5.95
CA ARG A 279 16.64 -3.62 -6.66
C ARG A 279 16.94 -4.17 -8.06
N SER A 280 16.35 -5.32 -8.37
CA SER A 280 16.48 -6.00 -9.68
C SER A 280 16.04 -5.12 -10.86
N THR A 281 16.94 -4.94 -11.83
CA THR A 281 16.65 -4.34 -13.16
C THR A 281 16.04 -5.34 -14.15
N LEU A 282 16.03 -6.63 -13.82
CA LEU A 282 15.47 -7.71 -14.65
C LEU A 282 14.02 -8.02 -14.27
N THR A 283 13.20 -8.24 -15.30
CA THR A 283 11.87 -8.85 -15.20
C THR A 283 11.95 -10.35 -14.83
N LYS A 284 10.80 -10.95 -14.49
CA LYS A 284 10.70 -12.39 -14.19
C LYS A 284 11.16 -13.27 -15.36
N ALA A 285 10.79 -12.92 -16.59
CA ALA A 285 11.15 -13.68 -17.79
C ALA A 285 12.66 -13.54 -18.12
N GLU A 286 13.22 -12.33 -18.03
CA GLU A 286 14.67 -12.11 -18.22
C GLU A 286 15.51 -12.82 -17.16
N ARG A 287 15.03 -12.85 -15.92
CA ARG A 287 15.67 -13.63 -14.84
C ARG A 287 15.63 -15.13 -15.14
N GLN A 288 14.47 -15.68 -15.50
CA GLN A 288 14.34 -17.09 -15.89
C GLN A 288 15.22 -17.45 -17.10
N LEU A 289 15.35 -16.54 -18.07
CA LEU A 289 16.23 -16.73 -19.23
C LEU A 289 17.72 -16.76 -18.80
N LYS A 290 18.13 -15.88 -17.89
CA LYS A 290 19.50 -15.93 -17.33
C LYS A 290 19.71 -17.20 -16.51
N ASP A 291 18.83 -17.50 -15.56
CA ASP A 291 18.88 -18.69 -14.71
C ASP A 291 19.04 -19.97 -15.58
N LYS A 292 18.27 -20.09 -16.68
CA LYS A 292 18.36 -21.19 -17.65
C LYS A 292 19.72 -21.25 -18.37
N PHE A 293 20.32 -20.10 -18.69
CA PHE A 293 21.63 -20.04 -19.36
C PHE A 293 22.80 -20.33 -18.41
N ASP A 294 22.72 -19.86 -17.16
CA ASP A 294 23.73 -20.15 -16.13
C ASP A 294 23.73 -21.64 -15.70
N GLY A 295 22.73 -22.41 -16.12
CA GLY A 295 22.52 -23.79 -15.66
C GLY A 295 21.87 -23.88 -14.28
N ARG A 296 21.23 -22.79 -13.79
CA ARG A 296 20.49 -22.82 -12.52
C ARG A 296 19.35 -23.85 -12.62
N PRO A 297 19.24 -24.79 -11.67
CA PRO A 297 18.24 -25.85 -11.78
C PRO A 297 16.82 -25.31 -11.65
N THR A 298 15.88 -25.85 -12.42
CA THR A 298 14.47 -25.47 -12.35
C THR A 298 13.78 -26.18 -11.18
N LYS A 299 13.08 -25.42 -10.33
CA LYS A 299 12.33 -25.98 -9.21
C LYS A 299 11.28 -26.99 -9.68
N PRO A 300 11.25 -28.22 -9.14
CA PRO A 300 10.22 -29.19 -9.46
C PRO A 300 8.87 -28.75 -8.89
N PRO A 301 7.74 -29.15 -9.53
CA PRO A 301 6.40 -28.96 -9.00
C PRO A 301 6.26 -29.37 -7.50
N PRO A 302 5.51 -28.59 -6.70
CA PRO A 302 5.58 -28.67 -5.23
C PRO A 302 4.89 -29.90 -4.63
N ASN A 303 3.96 -30.53 -5.35
CA ASN A 303 3.21 -31.71 -4.88
C ASN A 303 2.98 -32.72 -6.03
N SER A 304 2.51 -33.91 -5.68
CA SER A 304 2.25 -35.04 -6.58
C SER A 304 1.27 -34.70 -7.69
N TYR A 305 0.17 -34.03 -7.37
CA TYR A 305 -0.80 -33.54 -8.35
C TYR A 305 -0.14 -32.58 -9.37
N SER A 306 0.65 -31.61 -8.91
CA SER A 306 1.33 -30.65 -9.79
C SER A 306 2.41 -31.31 -10.66
N MET A 307 3.06 -32.38 -10.16
CA MET A 307 3.96 -33.21 -10.98
C MET A 307 3.20 -33.90 -12.11
N TYR A 308 2.05 -34.50 -11.78
CA TYR A 308 1.17 -35.13 -12.76
C TYR A 308 0.66 -34.12 -13.80
N CYS A 309 0.18 -32.95 -13.36
CA CYS A 309 -0.23 -31.86 -14.26
C CYS A 309 0.89 -31.44 -15.21
N ALA A 310 2.11 -31.28 -14.70
CA ALA A 310 3.25 -30.86 -15.52
C ALA A 310 3.63 -31.90 -16.59
N GLU A 311 3.51 -33.18 -16.28
CA GLU A 311 3.74 -34.28 -17.21
C GLU A 311 2.63 -34.40 -18.26
N LEU A 312 1.36 -34.30 -17.85
CA LEU A 312 0.22 -34.34 -18.77
C LEU A 312 0.20 -33.13 -19.71
N MET A 313 0.52 -31.93 -19.21
CA MET A 313 0.64 -30.71 -20.02
C MET A 313 1.81 -30.74 -21.00
N ALA A 314 2.89 -31.48 -20.72
CA ALA A 314 4.00 -31.63 -21.64
C ALA A 314 3.62 -32.49 -22.86
N ASN A 315 2.67 -33.43 -22.68
CA ASN A 315 2.21 -34.37 -23.69
C ASN A 315 1.03 -33.84 -24.52
N MET A 316 0.15 -33.01 -23.95
CA MET A 316 -0.98 -32.40 -24.65
C MET A 316 -0.65 -30.95 -25.04
N LYS A 317 -0.02 -30.72 -26.19
CA LYS A 317 0.40 -29.37 -26.60
C LYS A 317 -0.70 -28.57 -27.28
N ASP A 318 -1.58 -29.26 -28.00
CA ASP A 318 -2.57 -28.68 -28.91
C ASP A 318 -3.88 -28.26 -28.22
N VAL A 319 -4.07 -28.67 -26.96
CA VAL A 319 -5.20 -28.27 -26.11
C VAL A 319 -4.90 -26.94 -25.40
N PRO A 320 -5.82 -25.96 -25.37
CA PRO A 320 -5.68 -24.70 -24.64
C PRO A 320 -5.29 -24.86 -23.16
N SER A 321 -4.46 -23.95 -22.63
CA SER A 321 -3.84 -24.16 -21.31
C SER A 321 -4.82 -24.18 -20.13
N THR A 322 -5.99 -23.55 -20.28
CA THR A 322 -7.11 -23.59 -19.34
C THR A 322 -7.75 -24.98 -19.31
N GLU A 323 -8.12 -25.51 -20.47
CA GLU A 323 -8.67 -26.86 -20.65
C GLU A 323 -7.70 -27.95 -20.18
N ARG A 324 -6.40 -27.82 -20.47
CA ARG A 324 -5.38 -28.76 -19.96
C ARG A 324 -5.41 -28.90 -18.44
N MET A 325 -5.62 -27.81 -17.71
CA MET A 325 -5.72 -27.84 -16.25
C MET A 325 -7.01 -28.55 -15.78
N VAL A 326 -8.12 -28.34 -16.49
CA VAL A 326 -9.40 -29.04 -16.23
C VAL A 326 -9.21 -30.55 -16.42
N LEU A 327 -8.64 -30.98 -17.55
CA LEU A 327 -8.34 -32.39 -17.84
C LEU A 327 -7.41 -33.02 -16.79
N CYS A 328 -6.36 -32.32 -16.37
CA CYS A 328 -5.48 -32.79 -15.29
C CYS A 328 -6.27 -33.05 -13.99
N SER A 329 -7.22 -32.17 -13.64
CA SER A 329 -8.03 -32.32 -12.42
C SER A 329 -9.01 -33.50 -12.50
N GLN A 330 -9.58 -33.75 -13.68
CA GLN A 330 -10.52 -34.85 -13.92
C GLN A 330 -9.79 -36.19 -13.88
N GLN A 331 -8.71 -36.35 -14.66
CA GLN A 331 -7.95 -37.59 -14.68
C GLN A 331 -7.29 -37.88 -13.32
N TRP A 332 -6.78 -36.88 -12.60
CA TRP A 332 -6.23 -37.09 -11.25
C TRP A 332 -7.27 -37.64 -10.26
N LYS A 333 -8.55 -37.26 -10.37
CA LYS A 333 -9.62 -37.87 -9.55
C LYS A 333 -9.75 -39.37 -9.85
N LEU A 334 -9.72 -39.74 -11.12
CA LEU A 334 -9.86 -41.13 -11.61
C LEU A 334 -8.65 -42.03 -11.33
N LEU A 335 -7.44 -41.48 -11.15
CA LEU A 335 -6.25 -42.29 -10.82
C LEU A 335 -6.44 -43.09 -9.51
N SER A 336 -5.93 -44.32 -9.49
CA SER A 336 -5.91 -45.16 -8.29
C SER A 336 -4.96 -44.59 -7.22
N GLN A 337 -5.12 -45.03 -5.97
CA GLN A 337 -4.21 -44.63 -4.90
C GLN A 337 -2.75 -45.04 -5.20
N LYS A 338 -2.54 -46.22 -5.78
CA LYS A 338 -1.22 -46.73 -6.18
C LYS A 338 -0.52 -45.81 -7.19
N GLU A 339 -1.25 -45.25 -8.13
CA GLU A 339 -0.72 -44.29 -9.10
C GLU A 339 -0.44 -42.94 -8.45
N LYS A 340 -1.35 -42.45 -7.60
CA LYS A 340 -1.15 -41.22 -6.81
C LYS A 340 0.11 -41.32 -5.93
N ASP A 341 0.33 -42.46 -5.28
CA ASP A 341 1.53 -42.75 -4.49
C ASP A 341 2.80 -42.79 -5.34
N ALA A 342 2.73 -43.32 -6.57
CA ALA A 342 3.84 -43.27 -7.52
C ALA A 342 4.21 -41.82 -7.89
N TYR A 343 3.22 -40.94 -8.10
CA TYR A 343 3.45 -39.50 -8.31
C TYR A 343 3.98 -38.79 -7.05
N HIS A 344 3.59 -39.20 -5.84
CA HIS A 344 4.22 -38.74 -4.59
C HIS A 344 5.71 -39.11 -4.55
N LYS A 345 6.06 -40.37 -4.81
CA LYS A 345 7.46 -40.83 -4.87
C LYS A 345 8.26 -40.11 -5.96
N LYS A 346 7.68 -39.91 -7.15
CA LYS A 346 8.30 -39.16 -8.27
C LYS A 346 8.54 -37.69 -7.92
N CYS A 347 7.60 -37.04 -7.21
CA CYS A 347 7.75 -35.68 -6.70
C CYS A 347 8.87 -35.57 -5.67
N GLU A 348 8.94 -36.49 -4.71
CA GLU A 348 10.00 -36.52 -3.70
C GLU A 348 11.38 -36.77 -4.32
N GLN A 349 11.47 -37.73 -5.26
CA GLN A 349 12.69 -38.01 -6.00
C GLN A 349 13.17 -36.78 -6.80
N LYS A 350 12.28 -36.10 -7.52
CA LYS A 350 12.62 -34.87 -8.25
C LYS A 350 13.04 -33.71 -7.34
N LYS A 351 12.51 -33.64 -6.11
CA LYS A 351 12.99 -32.68 -5.10
C LYS A 351 14.42 -32.98 -4.64
N LYS A 352 14.74 -34.26 -4.39
CA LYS A 352 16.11 -34.67 -4.02
C LYS A 352 17.10 -34.42 -5.16
N GLU A 353 16.74 -34.75 -6.40
CA GLU A 353 17.54 -34.43 -7.59
C GLU A 353 17.78 -32.92 -7.73
N TYR A 354 16.72 -32.10 -7.56
CA TYR A 354 16.86 -30.64 -7.56
C TYR A 354 17.77 -30.12 -6.43
N GLU A 355 17.68 -30.68 -5.23
CA GLU A 355 18.54 -30.26 -4.10
C GLU A 355 20.01 -30.59 -4.35
N VAL A 356 20.33 -31.77 -4.89
CA VAL A 356 21.70 -32.16 -5.29
C VAL A 356 22.21 -31.26 -6.41
N GLU A 357 21.42 -31.07 -7.46
CA GLU A 357 21.82 -30.28 -8.63
C GLU A 357 21.92 -28.77 -8.29
N LEU A 358 21.12 -28.28 -7.34
CA LEU A 358 21.23 -26.92 -6.80
C LEU A 358 22.50 -26.73 -5.96
N LEU A 359 22.91 -27.73 -5.17
CA LEU A 359 24.19 -27.70 -4.46
C LEU A 359 25.37 -27.69 -5.44
N ARG A 360 25.33 -28.54 -6.49
CA ARG A 360 26.33 -28.56 -7.56
C ARG A 360 26.44 -27.20 -8.29
N PHE A 361 25.29 -26.56 -8.54
CA PHE A 361 25.25 -25.21 -9.12
C PHE A 361 25.83 -24.15 -8.17
N LEU A 362 25.50 -24.19 -6.87
CA LEU A 362 26.07 -23.29 -5.87
C LEU A 362 27.59 -23.44 -5.78
N GLU A 363 28.11 -24.66 -5.77
CA GLU A 363 29.56 -24.93 -5.71
C GLU A 363 30.32 -24.40 -6.94
N SER A 364 29.65 -24.29 -8.09
CA SER A 364 30.22 -23.68 -9.31
C SER A 364 30.23 -22.14 -9.34
N LEU A 365 29.54 -21.48 -8.39
CA LEU A 365 29.42 -20.03 -8.32
C LEU A 365 30.42 -19.39 -7.33
N PRO A 366 30.84 -18.12 -7.54
CA PRO A 366 31.58 -17.37 -6.54
C PRO A 366 30.77 -17.16 -5.25
N GLU A 367 31.44 -17.09 -4.09
CA GLU A 367 30.80 -17.03 -2.77
C GLU A 367 29.80 -15.86 -2.61
N GLU A 368 30.10 -14.69 -3.21
CA GLU A 368 29.18 -13.53 -3.26
C GLU A 368 27.85 -13.88 -3.98
N GLU A 369 27.92 -14.67 -5.06
CA GLU A 369 26.74 -15.11 -5.80
C GLU A 369 26.04 -16.31 -5.14
N GLN A 370 26.78 -17.22 -4.49
CA GLN A 370 26.21 -18.27 -3.65
C GLN A 370 25.31 -17.68 -2.55
N GLN A 371 25.80 -16.70 -1.81
CA GLN A 371 25.03 -16.04 -0.74
C GLN A 371 23.77 -15.35 -1.29
N ARG A 372 23.85 -14.73 -2.46
CA ARG A 372 22.69 -14.16 -3.16
C ARG A 372 21.67 -15.22 -3.57
N VAL A 373 22.10 -16.31 -4.21
CA VAL A 373 21.20 -17.41 -4.63
C VAL A 373 20.54 -18.05 -3.42
N LEU A 374 21.28 -18.29 -2.34
CA LEU A 374 20.75 -18.81 -1.06
C LEU A 374 19.75 -17.84 -0.39
N ALA A 375 19.96 -16.53 -0.50
CA ALA A 375 19.00 -15.52 -0.03
C ALA A 375 17.71 -15.53 -0.87
N GLU A 376 17.82 -15.59 -2.19
CA GLU A 376 16.67 -15.73 -3.12
C GLU A 376 15.89 -17.04 -2.86
N GLU A 377 16.58 -18.16 -2.62
CA GLU A 377 15.95 -19.45 -2.25
C GLU A 377 15.20 -19.37 -0.92
N LYS A 378 15.78 -18.70 0.09
CA LYS A 378 15.11 -18.46 1.39
C LYS A 378 13.89 -17.56 1.25
N MET A 379 13.94 -16.54 0.37
CA MET A 379 12.82 -15.63 0.13
C MET A 379 11.68 -16.28 -0.68
N GLY A 380 12.02 -17.21 -1.58
CA GLY A 380 11.05 -18.01 -2.35
C GLY A 380 10.35 -19.10 -1.54
N LYS A 381 10.91 -19.55 -0.41
CA LYS A 381 10.20 -20.42 0.56
C LYS A 381 9.26 -19.56 1.41
N GLY A 382 8.03 -19.41 0.92
CA GLY A 382 6.99 -18.61 1.56
C GLY A 382 6.77 -18.91 3.05
N LYS A 383 6.21 -17.92 3.77
CA LYS A 383 6.10 -17.84 5.23
C LYS A 383 5.47 -19.06 5.94
N SER A 384 4.79 -19.96 5.23
CA SER A 384 4.18 -21.18 5.74
C SER A 384 5.18 -22.26 6.18
N ALA A 385 6.13 -22.63 5.32
CA ALA A 385 7.08 -23.73 5.61
C ALA A 385 8.00 -23.43 6.80
N GLN A 386 8.33 -22.15 7.01
CA GLN A 386 9.12 -21.72 8.17
C GLN A 386 8.28 -21.68 9.46
N ALA A 387 6.95 -21.50 9.35
CA ALA A 387 6.04 -21.60 10.50
C ALA A 387 5.88 -23.06 10.94
N GLU A 388 5.71 -24.00 10.02
CA GLU A 388 5.63 -25.44 10.34
C GLU A 388 6.94 -25.98 10.92
N LYS A 389 8.09 -25.65 10.31
CA LYS A 389 9.39 -26.07 10.85
C LYS A 389 9.67 -25.45 12.22
N LYS A 390 9.29 -24.18 12.46
CA LYS A 390 9.34 -23.58 13.81
C LYS A 390 8.38 -24.28 14.78
N LYS A 391 7.18 -24.67 14.35
CA LYS A 391 6.21 -25.38 15.21
C LYS A 391 6.74 -26.75 15.64
N ALA A 392 7.40 -27.48 14.73
CA ALA A 392 8.07 -28.74 15.03
C ALA A 392 9.30 -28.55 15.94
N GLU A 393 10.14 -27.56 15.66
CA GLU A 393 11.36 -27.28 16.43
C GLU A 393 11.07 -26.68 17.82
N GLU A 394 9.97 -25.93 17.98
CA GLU A 394 9.50 -25.41 19.27
C GLU A 394 8.82 -26.52 20.09
N LYS A 395 8.10 -27.45 19.44
CA LYS A 395 7.56 -28.65 20.10
C LYS A 395 8.65 -29.64 20.53
N ALA A 396 9.79 -29.66 19.85
CA ALA A 396 10.98 -30.44 20.24
C ALA A 396 11.88 -29.74 21.28
N LYS A 397 11.59 -28.47 21.63
CA LYS A 397 12.34 -27.67 22.63
C LYS A 397 11.52 -27.37 23.89
N LEU A 398 10.44 -28.10 24.11
CA LEU A 398 9.61 -28.03 25.30
C LEU A 398 9.41 -29.46 25.84
N PRO A 399 9.40 -29.66 27.18
CA PRO A 399 8.96 -30.90 27.80
C PRO A 399 7.61 -31.36 27.23
N GLU A 400 7.42 -32.68 27.02
CA GLU A 400 6.10 -33.19 26.60
C GLU A 400 5.04 -32.78 27.62
N THR A 401 3.98 -32.12 27.15
CA THR A 401 2.87 -31.65 27.98
C THR A 401 2.29 -32.79 28.83
N PRO A 402 1.92 -32.52 30.09
CA PRO A 402 1.51 -33.56 31.02
C PRO A 402 0.22 -34.22 30.54
N LYS A 403 0.21 -35.55 30.50
CA LYS A 403 -0.89 -36.36 29.97
C LYS A 403 -1.96 -36.53 31.05
N THR A 404 -3.22 -36.38 30.64
CA THR A 404 -4.37 -36.65 31.50
C THR A 404 -4.47 -38.13 31.87
N ALA A 405 -5.23 -38.44 32.93
CA ALA A 405 -5.48 -39.82 33.36
C ALA A 405 -6.09 -40.66 32.21
N GLU A 406 -6.96 -40.04 31.42
CA GLU A 406 -7.55 -40.66 30.24
C GLU A 406 -6.50 -40.94 29.16
N GLU A 407 -5.66 -39.97 28.79
CA GLU A 407 -4.65 -40.16 27.73
C GLU A 407 -3.60 -41.22 28.09
N ILE A 408 -3.25 -41.36 29.37
CA ILE A 408 -2.32 -42.40 29.85
C ILE A 408 -2.98 -43.79 29.78
N TRP A 409 -4.25 -43.89 30.19
CA TRP A 409 -5.02 -45.12 30.03
C TRP A 409 -5.19 -45.48 28.54
N GLN A 410 -5.61 -44.52 27.71
CA GLN A 410 -5.75 -44.67 26.27
C GLN A 410 -4.42 -45.15 25.65
N GLN A 411 -3.28 -44.54 25.98
CA GLN A 411 -1.96 -44.99 25.50
C GLN A 411 -1.60 -46.41 25.92
N SER A 412 -2.11 -46.91 27.05
CA SER A 412 -1.87 -48.29 27.48
C SER A 412 -2.71 -49.34 26.74
N VAL A 413 -3.89 -48.98 26.23
CA VAL A 413 -4.83 -49.93 25.57
C VAL A 413 -5.00 -49.70 24.06
N ILE A 414 -4.44 -48.62 23.49
CA ILE A 414 -4.60 -48.25 22.08
C ILE A 414 -4.19 -49.36 21.10
N GLY A 415 -3.20 -50.19 21.45
CA GLY A 415 -2.77 -51.33 20.64
C GLY A 415 -3.89 -52.37 20.47
N ASP A 416 -4.51 -52.78 21.58
CA ASP A 416 -5.59 -53.77 21.60
C ASP A 416 -6.84 -53.26 20.88
N TYR A 417 -7.17 -51.98 21.05
CA TYR A 417 -8.33 -51.38 20.38
C TYR A 417 -8.06 -51.18 18.87
N LEU A 418 -6.85 -50.80 18.45
CA LEU A 418 -6.50 -50.76 17.03
C LEU A 418 -6.57 -52.15 16.39
N ALA A 419 -6.10 -53.20 17.07
CA ALA A 419 -6.24 -54.57 16.60
C ALA A 419 -7.72 -54.99 16.45
N ARG A 420 -8.56 -54.71 17.46
CA ARG A 420 -10.01 -54.99 17.43
C ARG A 420 -10.75 -54.28 16.29
N PHE A 421 -10.36 -53.05 15.98
CA PHE A 421 -10.99 -52.23 14.93
C PHE A 421 -10.26 -52.23 13.58
N LYS A 422 -9.41 -53.24 13.29
CA LYS A 422 -8.70 -53.38 11.99
C LYS A 422 -7.88 -52.14 11.60
N ASN A 423 -7.21 -51.51 12.58
CA ASN A 423 -6.49 -50.23 12.47
C ASN A 423 -7.36 -48.99 12.16
N ASP A 424 -8.70 -49.08 12.23
CA ASP A 424 -9.57 -47.91 12.22
C ASP A 424 -9.41 -47.11 13.52
N ARG A 425 -8.52 -46.12 13.47
CA ARG A 425 -8.17 -45.27 14.61
C ARG A 425 -9.36 -44.46 15.13
N ALA A 426 -10.31 -44.08 14.28
CA ALA A 426 -11.47 -43.29 14.71
C ALA A 426 -12.45 -44.15 15.53
N LYS A 427 -12.74 -45.38 15.07
CA LYS A 427 -13.57 -46.32 15.83
C LYS A 427 -12.88 -46.80 17.11
N ALA A 428 -11.57 -47.04 17.08
CA ALA A 428 -10.78 -47.36 18.26
C ALA A 428 -10.91 -46.27 19.33
N LEU A 429 -10.62 -45.00 18.99
CA LEU A 429 -10.71 -43.88 19.94
C LEU A 429 -12.12 -43.69 20.51
N LYS A 430 -13.16 -43.72 19.66
CA LYS A 430 -14.57 -43.59 20.13
C LYS A 430 -14.98 -44.74 21.07
N SER A 431 -14.52 -45.96 20.79
CA SER A 431 -14.77 -47.11 21.68
C SER A 431 -13.98 -46.99 22.99
N MET A 432 -12.78 -46.40 22.97
CA MET A 432 -11.96 -46.18 24.16
C MET A 432 -12.59 -45.13 25.07
N GLU A 433 -12.97 -43.97 24.53
CA GLU A 433 -13.69 -42.89 25.21
C GLU A 433 -14.95 -43.41 25.92
N SER A 434 -15.78 -44.21 25.23
CA SER A 434 -16.97 -44.84 25.83
C SER A 434 -16.62 -45.77 27.01
N THR A 435 -15.59 -46.60 26.90
CA THR A 435 -15.15 -47.44 28.02
C THR A 435 -14.54 -46.63 29.16
N TRP A 436 -13.83 -45.53 28.87
CA TRP A 436 -13.30 -44.64 29.90
C TRP A 436 -14.41 -43.94 30.68
N VAL A 437 -15.45 -43.43 30.01
CA VAL A 437 -16.61 -42.83 30.70
C VAL A 437 -17.22 -43.85 31.66
N ASN A 438 -17.43 -45.09 31.22
CA ASN A 438 -18.08 -46.15 31.99
C ASN A 438 -17.20 -46.82 33.06
N MET A 439 -15.87 -46.65 33.04
CA MET A 439 -14.97 -47.21 34.07
C MET A 439 -15.30 -46.69 35.47
N GLU A 440 -15.23 -47.56 36.47
CA GLU A 440 -15.51 -47.21 37.85
C GLU A 440 -14.45 -46.27 38.45
N LYS A 441 -14.85 -45.48 39.45
CA LYS A 441 -13.93 -44.57 40.16
C LYS A 441 -12.70 -45.32 40.71
N LYS A 442 -12.87 -46.56 41.20
CA LYS A 442 -11.77 -47.40 41.73
C LYS A 442 -10.72 -47.74 40.66
N GLU A 443 -11.13 -47.92 39.42
CA GLU A 443 -10.25 -48.27 38.29
C GLU A 443 -9.54 -47.03 37.75
N LYS A 444 -10.21 -45.87 37.77
CA LYS A 444 -9.63 -44.58 37.38
C LYS A 444 -8.51 -44.10 38.31
N ILE A 445 -8.52 -44.50 39.60
CA ILE A 445 -7.53 -44.05 40.59
C ILE A 445 -6.08 -44.34 40.17
N MET A 446 -5.76 -45.49 39.56
CA MET A 446 -4.38 -45.78 39.15
C MET A 446 -3.90 -44.84 38.03
N TRP A 447 -4.79 -44.48 37.11
CA TRP A 447 -4.49 -43.58 35.99
C TRP A 447 -4.40 -42.12 36.44
N ILE A 448 -5.24 -41.72 37.41
CA ILE A 448 -5.15 -40.41 38.08
C ILE A 448 -3.82 -40.26 38.82
N LYS A 449 -3.37 -41.29 39.55
CA LYS A 449 -2.04 -41.29 40.20
C LYS A 449 -0.91 -41.16 39.17
N LYS A 450 -1.00 -41.87 38.04
CA LYS A 450 0.00 -41.84 36.97
C LYS A 450 0.05 -40.49 36.24
N ALA A 451 -1.10 -39.83 36.06
CA ALA A 451 -1.17 -38.46 35.55
C ALA A 451 -0.58 -37.43 36.53
N ALA A 452 -0.82 -37.58 37.83
CA ALA A 452 -0.19 -36.75 38.85
C ALA A 452 1.35 -36.93 38.93
N GLU A 453 1.86 -38.10 38.53
CA GLU A 453 3.29 -38.35 38.40
C GLU A 453 3.88 -37.77 37.10
N ASP A 454 3.16 -37.86 35.97
CA ASP A 454 3.55 -37.22 34.70
C ASP A 454 3.53 -35.68 34.80
N GLN A 455 2.60 -35.11 35.57
CA GLN A 455 2.60 -33.70 35.96
C GLN A 455 3.90 -33.31 36.70
N LYS A 456 4.35 -34.13 37.66
CA LYS A 456 5.62 -33.89 38.38
C LYS A 456 6.85 -34.07 37.49
N ARG A 457 6.81 -35.00 36.52
CA ARG A 457 7.84 -35.12 35.48
C ARG A 457 7.93 -33.81 34.68
N TYR A 458 6.80 -33.34 34.15
CA TYR A 458 6.72 -32.11 33.36
C TYR A 458 7.24 -30.89 34.15
N GLU A 459 6.82 -30.73 35.41
CA GLU A 459 7.28 -29.64 36.28
C GLU A 459 8.80 -29.70 36.55
N ARG A 460 9.36 -30.91 36.73
CA ARG A 460 10.81 -31.12 36.89
C ARG A 460 11.58 -30.75 35.62
N GLU A 461 11.20 -31.32 34.47
CA GLU A 461 11.84 -31.03 33.18
C GLU A 461 11.77 -29.54 32.82
N LEU A 462 10.65 -28.86 33.15
CA LEU A 462 10.47 -27.43 32.92
C LEU A 462 11.32 -26.57 33.87
N SER A 463 11.60 -27.06 35.09
CA SER A 463 12.56 -26.46 36.01
C SER A 463 14.00 -26.62 35.53
N ASP A 464 14.39 -27.82 35.09
CA ASP A 464 15.74 -28.12 34.59
C ASP A 464 16.06 -27.29 33.34
N MET A 465 15.10 -27.21 32.40
CA MET A 465 15.18 -26.37 31.19
C MET A 465 15.31 -24.86 31.49
N ARG A 466 14.96 -24.41 32.70
CA ARG A 466 15.10 -23.01 33.13
C ARG A 466 16.50 -22.68 33.65
N SER A 467 17.33 -23.68 33.93
CA SER A 467 18.69 -23.51 34.46
C SER A 467 19.76 -23.25 33.39
N VAL A 468 19.46 -23.50 32.11
CA VAL A 468 20.42 -23.38 31.01
C VAL A 468 20.55 -21.91 30.54
N PRO A 469 21.76 -21.31 30.54
CA PRO A 469 21.96 -19.95 30.04
C PRO A 469 21.84 -19.93 28.50
N ALA A 470 20.72 -19.41 28.00
CA ALA A 470 20.43 -19.39 26.57
C ALA A 470 21.30 -18.39 25.80
N THR A 471 22.20 -18.91 24.94
CA THR A 471 22.93 -18.12 23.94
C THR A 471 21.96 -17.45 22.96
N THR A 472 22.21 -16.18 22.65
CA THR A 472 21.27 -15.28 21.97
C THR A 472 21.17 -15.51 20.46
N ALA A 473 19.95 -15.75 19.97
CA ALA A 473 19.57 -15.59 18.56
C ALA A 473 18.72 -14.31 18.41
N PRO A 474 18.91 -13.51 17.34
CA PRO A 474 18.24 -12.22 17.21
C PRO A 474 16.74 -12.38 16.92
N GLY A 475 15.89 -11.70 17.70
CA GLY A 475 14.46 -11.55 17.42
C GLY A 475 13.49 -11.99 18.52
N LYS A 476 13.91 -12.73 19.55
CA LYS A 476 13.11 -12.90 20.78
C LYS A 476 13.41 -11.74 21.75
N LYS A 477 12.35 -11.20 22.37
CA LYS A 477 12.42 -10.04 23.31
C LYS A 477 13.50 -10.28 24.36
N LEU A 478 14.41 -9.32 24.53
CA LEU A 478 15.34 -9.28 25.66
C LEU A 478 14.51 -9.39 26.95
N LYS A 479 14.65 -10.51 27.65
CA LYS A 479 14.14 -10.70 29.01
C LYS A 479 15.29 -10.35 29.92
N PHE A 480 15.17 -9.26 30.68
CA PHE A 480 16.20 -8.92 31.65
C PHE A 480 16.13 -9.93 32.80
N LEU A 481 17.28 -10.49 33.18
CA LEU A 481 17.35 -11.46 34.26
C LEU A 481 16.92 -10.80 35.59
N GLY A 482 16.02 -11.47 36.32
CA GLY A 482 15.45 -10.94 37.56
C GLY A 482 14.30 -9.93 37.42
N GLU A 483 13.83 -9.59 36.21
CA GLU A 483 12.67 -8.69 36.02
C GLU A 483 11.47 -9.17 36.87
N PRO A 484 10.94 -8.34 37.78
CA PRO A 484 9.78 -8.70 38.59
C PRO A 484 8.58 -9.13 37.74
N LYS A 485 7.84 -10.16 38.19
CA LYS A 485 6.62 -10.61 37.52
C LYS A 485 5.50 -9.59 37.73
N LYS A 486 4.81 -9.21 36.65
CA LYS A 486 3.67 -8.28 36.70
C LYS A 486 2.59 -8.74 37.68
N ALA A 487 2.22 -7.84 38.60
CA ALA A 487 1.02 -7.98 39.43
C ALA A 487 -0.28 -7.90 38.59
N PRO A 488 -1.40 -8.46 39.09
CA PRO A 488 -2.71 -8.30 38.46
C PRO A 488 -3.12 -6.82 38.37
N MET A 489 -3.62 -6.39 37.21
CA MET A 489 -3.93 -4.99 36.96
C MET A 489 -5.29 -4.53 37.51
N ASN A 490 -6.18 -5.45 37.88
CA ASN A 490 -7.48 -5.16 38.48
C ASN A 490 -7.97 -6.32 39.38
N GLY A 491 -9.05 -6.07 40.13
CA GLY A 491 -9.65 -7.08 41.03
C GLY A 491 -10.08 -8.35 40.30
N TYR A 492 -10.65 -8.23 39.08
CA TYR A 492 -10.99 -9.39 38.25
C TYR A 492 -9.78 -10.28 37.93
N GLN A 493 -8.63 -9.68 37.59
CA GLN A 493 -7.41 -10.46 37.36
C GLN A 493 -6.93 -11.15 38.65
N LYS A 494 -7.01 -10.49 39.81
CA LYS A 494 -6.65 -11.12 41.10
C LYS A 494 -7.57 -12.29 41.46
N PHE A 495 -8.88 -12.13 41.22
CA PHE A 495 -9.89 -13.18 41.38
C PHE A 495 -9.67 -14.36 40.42
N SER A 496 -9.48 -14.07 39.13
CA SER A 496 -9.21 -15.10 38.11
C SER A 496 -7.93 -15.89 38.41
N GLN A 497 -6.88 -15.22 38.88
CA GLN A 497 -5.63 -15.86 39.32
C GLN A 497 -5.89 -16.83 40.48
N GLU A 498 -6.75 -16.47 41.42
CA GLU A 498 -7.09 -17.30 42.58
C GLU A 498 -7.89 -18.54 42.17
N LEU A 499 -8.97 -18.38 41.40
CA LEU A 499 -9.78 -19.49 40.90
C LEU A 499 -8.98 -20.43 39.97
N LEU A 500 -7.99 -19.93 39.22
CA LEU A 500 -7.07 -20.76 38.43
C LEU A 500 -5.98 -21.45 39.28
N SER A 501 -5.65 -20.92 40.46
CA SER A 501 -4.62 -21.49 41.35
C SER A 501 -5.21 -22.50 42.33
N ASN A 502 -6.47 -22.32 42.75
CA ASN A 502 -7.17 -23.19 43.70
C ASN A 502 -7.54 -24.56 43.11
N GLY A 503 -7.35 -24.77 41.80
CA GLY A 503 -7.43 -26.06 41.12
C GLY A 503 -8.83 -26.62 40.87
N GLU A 504 -9.88 -26.04 41.48
CA GLU A 504 -11.28 -26.43 41.34
C GLU A 504 -11.72 -26.59 39.87
N LEU A 505 -11.29 -25.66 39.01
CA LEU A 505 -11.65 -25.61 37.60
C LEU A 505 -10.76 -26.47 36.68
N ASN A 506 -9.73 -27.14 37.19
CA ASN A 506 -8.71 -27.83 36.36
C ASN A 506 -9.24 -28.96 35.46
N HIS A 507 -10.46 -29.42 35.67
CA HIS A 507 -11.13 -30.41 34.83
C HIS A 507 -11.67 -29.82 33.50
N LEU A 508 -11.80 -28.49 33.40
CA LEU A 508 -12.27 -27.80 32.20
C LEU A 508 -11.10 -27.25 31.35
N PRO A 509 -11.23 -27.20 30.01
CA PRO A 509 -10.26 -26.55 29.14
C PRO A 509 -10.16 -25.05 29.44
N LEU A 510 -8.99 -24.44 29.22
CA LEU A 510 -8.71 -23.06 29.63
C LEU A 510 -9.73 -22.02 29.11
N LYS A 511 -10.32 -22.24 27.93
CA LYS A 511 -11.36 -21.36 27.37
C LYS A 511 -12.62 -21.35 28.26
N GLU A 512 -13.08 -22.52 28.68
CA GLU A 512 -14.25 -22.68 29.56
C GLU A 512 -13.95 -22.24 30.99
N ARG A 513 -12.73 -22.49 31.51
CA ARG A 513 -12.29 -21.94 32.81
C ARG A 513 -12.43 -20.42 32.86
N MET A 514 -12.04 -19.71 31.79
CA MET A 514 -12.17 -18.25 31.75
C MET A 514 -13.64 -17.78 31.67
N VAL A 515 -14.52 -18.53 31.00
CA VAL A 515 -15.97 -18.24 30.95
C VAL A 515 -16.59 -18.42 32.33
N GLU A 516 -16.31 -19.54 33.00
CA GLU A 516 -16.83 -19.84 34.35
C GLU A 516 -16.32 -18.82 35.40
N ILE A 517 -15.06 -18.41 35.32
CA ILE A 517 -14.51 -17.32 36.14
C ILE A 517 -15.20 -15.99 35.86
N GLY A 518 -15.58 -15.71 34.60
CA GLY A 518 -16.41 -14.56 34.25
C GLY A 518 -17.79 -14.59 34.91
N SER A 519 -18.47 -15.73 34.83
CA SER A 519 -19.79 -15.96 35.47
C SER A 519 -19.71 -15.78 36.98
N ARG A 520 -18.72 -16.40 37.64
CA ARG A 520 -18.50 -16.28 39.09
C ARG A 520 -18.12 -14.86 39.50
N TRP A 521 -17.34 -14.12 38.70
CA TRP A 521 -17.01 -12.73 39.00
C TRP A 521 -18.25 -11.81 38.98
N GLN A 522 -19.21 -12.05 38.10
CA GLN A 522 -20.46 -11.28 38.13
C GLN A 522 -21.27 -11.59 39.40
N ARG A 523 -21.32 -12.86 39.80
CA ARG A 523 -22.11 -13.37 40.95
C ARG A 523 -21.56 -13.03 42.34
N ILE A 524 -20.29 -12.67 42.49
CA ILE A 524 -19.74 -12.26 43.81
C ILE A 524 -20.25 -10.88 44.26
N SER A 525 -20.32 -10.67 45.59
CA SER A 525 -20.86 -9.45 46.17
C SER A 525 -20.02 -8.20 45.86
N PRO A 526 -20.60 -6.99 45.91
CA PRO A 526 -19.84 -5.73 45.79
C PRO A 526 -18.70 -5.62 46.80
N SER A 527 -18.91 -6.08 48.04
CA SER A 527 -17.90 -6.11 49.10
C SER A 527 -16.71 -7.05 48.76
N GLN A 528 -16.98 -8.21 48.14
CA GLN A 528 -15.93 -9.10 47.64
C GLN A 528 -15.21 -8.50 46.42
N LYS A 529 -15.93 -7.87 45.49
CA LYS A 529 -15.33 -7.15 44.34
C LYS A 529 -14.35 -6.06 44.81
N GLU A 530 -14.73 -5.29 45.83
CA GLU A 530 -13.89 -4.25 46.45
C GLU A 530 -12.69 -4.83 47.21
N TYR A 531 -12.85 -5.99 47.90
CA TYR A 531 -11.73 -6.72 48.50
C TYR A 531 -10.68 -7.12 47.44
N TYR A 532 -11.09 -7.79 46.36
CA TYR A 532 -10.16 -8.18 45.30
C TYR A 532 -9.50 -6.99 44.60
N LYS A 533 -10.21 -5.87 44.46
CA LYS A 533 -9.66 -4.60 43.98
C LYS A 533 -8.56 -4.08 44.91
N LYS A 534 -8.81 -3.98 46.22
CA LYS A 534 -7.80 -3.56 47.21
C LYS A 534 -6.55 -4.46 47.20
N VAL A 535 -6.73 -5.78 47.14
CA VAL A 535 -5.61 -6.75 47.04
C VAL A 535 -4.83 -6.59 45.73
N ALA A 536 -5.51 -6.36 44.60
CA ALA A 536 -4.84 -6.10 43.32
C ALA A 536 -4.04 -4.79 43.32
N GLU A 537 -4.58 -3.72 43.92
CA GLU A 537 -3.87 -2.44 44.09
C GLU A 537 -2.65 -2.56 45.00
N GLU A 538 -2.76 -3.30 46.10
CA GLU A 538 -1.64 -3.56 47.01
C GLU A 538 -0.53 -4.35 46.32
N GLN A 539 -0.87 -5.43 45.60
CA GLN A 539 0.09 -6.18 44.79
C GLN A 539 0.73 -5.31 43.70
N GLN A 540 0.00 -4.34 43.12
CA GLN A 540 0.59 -3.35 42.21
C GLN A 540 1.55 -2.38 42.91
N ARG A 541 1.27 -1.94 44.14
CA ARG A 541 2.21 -1.10 44.92
C ARG A 541 3.48 -1.89 45.24
N ALA A 542 3.34 -3.12 45.74
CA ALA A 542 4.47 -4.02 46.01
C ALA A 542 5.30 -4.27 44.73
N TYR A 543 4.66 -4.54 43.60
CA TYR A 543 5.32 -4.69 42.30
C TYR A 543 6.06 -3.42 41.84
N ARG A 544 5.48 -2.22 42.04
CA ARG A 544 6.16 -0.95 41.70
C ARG A 544 7.41 -0.74 42.54
N LEU A 545 7.35 -1.04 43.85
CA LEU A 545 8.51 -0.97 44.75
C LEU A 545 9.59 -2.00 44.38
N GLN A 546 9.18 -3.23 44.07
CA GLN A 546 10.09 -4.29 43.62
C GLN A 546 10.75 -3.93 42.27
N LEU A 547 10.01 -3.32 41.35
CA LEU A 547 10.52 -2.86 40.06
C LEU A 547 11.48 -1.67 40.22
N ASP A 548 11.20 -0.72 41.11
CA ASP A 548 12.11 0.39 41.43
C ASP A 548 13.40 -0.10 42.09
N SER A 549 13.31 -1.02 43.06
CA SER A 549 14.46 -1.67 43.68
C SER A 549 15.33 -2.42 42.65
N TRP A 550 14.69 -3.20 41.76
CA TRP A 550 15.38 -3.90 40.67
C TRP A 550 16.02 -2.92 39.68
N MET A 551 15.32 -1.85 39.29
CA MET A 551 15.88 -0.78 38.46
C MET A 551 17.09 -0.10 39.11
N LYS A 552 17.09 0.09 40.44
CA LYS A 552 18.24 0.65 41.16
C LYS A 552 19.45 -0.30 41.18
N GLY A 553 19.23 -1.61 41.17
CA GLY A 553 20.29 -2.63 41.07
C GLY A 553 20.87 -2.86 39.67
N LEU A 554 20.29 -2.28 38.62
CA LEU A 554 20.78 -2.38 37.24
C LEU A 554 21.85 -1.33 36.91
N SER A 555 22.75 -1.67 35.99
CA SER A 555 23.77 -0.73 35.49
C SER A 555 23.13 0.49 34.82
N SER A 556 23.85 1.61 34.75
CA SER A 556 23.35 2.81 34.06
C SER A 556 23.07 2.58 32.56
N GLN A 557 23.79 1.66 31.92
CA GLN A 557 23.58 1.28 30.53
C GLN A 557 22.32 0.40 30.36
N ASP A 558 22.09 -0.56 31.26
CA ASP A 558 20.92 -1.44 31.21
C ASP A 558 19.62 -0.72 31.56
N ARG A 559 19.66 0.20 32.54
CA ARG A 559 18.55 1.11 32.85
C ARG A 559 18.10 1.91 31.63
N ALA A 560 19.05 2.46 30.88
CA ALA A 560 18.76 3.22 29.66
C ALA A 560 18.16 2.33 28.56
N ALA A 561 18.68 1.11 28.39
CA ALA A 561 18.15 0.12 27.45
C ALA A 561 16.69 -0.28 27.80
N TYR A 562 16.41 -0.55 29.08
CA TYR A 562 15.08 -0.89 29.56
C TYR A 562 14.07 0.25 29.33
N MET A 563 14.44 1.51 29.63
CA MET A 563 13.58 2.68 29.39
C MET A 563 13.29 2.92 27.90
N LYS A 564 14.30 2.71 27.02
CA LYS A 564 14.15 2.78 25.56
C LYS A 564 13.22 1.68 25.03
N GLN A 565 13.25 0.48 25.60
CA GLN A 565 12.38 -0.63 25.19
C GLN A 565 10.93 -0.48 25.75
N SER A 566 10.79 0.04 26.96
CA SER A 566 9.50 0.35 27.60
C SER A 566 8.72 1.44 26.84
N SER A 567 9.39 2.52 26.44
CA SER A 567 8.78 3.61 25.68
C SER A 567 8.32 3.19 24.27
N ASN A 568 9.07 2.33 23.58
CA ASN A 568 8.64 1.74 22.30
C ASN A 568 7.37 0.89 22.44
N LYS A 569 7.19 0.19 23.58
CA LYS A 569 6.01 -0.62 23.86
C LYS A 569 4.74 0.23 24.05
N ARG A 570 4.88 1.43 24.64
CA ARG A 570 3.80 2.43 24.71
C ARG A 570 3.39 2.93 23.32
N LYS A 571 4.36 3.22 22.43
CA LYS A 571 4.09 3.62 21.04
C LYS A 571 3.38 2.54 20.21
N SER A 572 3.66 1.24 20.46
CA SER A 572 2.98 0.15 19.74
C SER A 572 1.53 -0.12 20.17
N ALA A 573 1.08 0.44 21.29
CA ALA A 573 -0.29 0.25 21.79
C ALA A 573 -1.29 1.31 21.29
N THR A 574 -0.83 2.36 20.62
CA THR A 574 -1.65 3.52 20.21
C THR A 574 -2.07 3.45 18.73
N LYS A 575 -2.42 2.26 18.23
CA LYS A 575 -2.98 2.11 16.88
C LYS A 575 -4.08 1.05 16.84
N LEU A 576 -5.23 1.39 17.43
CA LEU A 576 -6.61 0.94 17.08
C LEU A 576 -7.64 1.50 18.11
N LYS A 577 -7.89 2.81 18.07
CA LYS A 577 -9.19 3.45 18.35
C LYS A 577 -9.08 4.94 18.02
N GLY A 578 -10.03 5.46 17.24
CA GLY A 578 -10.17 6.91 17.04
C GLY A 578 -10.77 7.57 18.30
N PRO A 579 -10.47 8.85 18.58
CA PRO A 579 -11.04 9.54 19.72
C PRO A 579 -12.41 10.12 19.37
N VAL A 580 -13.44 9.74 20.11
CA VAL A 580 -14.59 10.61 20.34
C VAL A 580 -14.42 11.18 21.73
N ALA A 581 -14.08 12.48 21.80
CA ALA A 581 -14.07 13.24 23.04
C ALA A 581 -15.05 14.40 22.87
N LYS A 582 -16.18 14.35 23.57
CA LYS A 582 -17.02 15.51 23.85
C LYS A 582 -16.86 15.84 25.32
N THR A 583 -15.96 16.77 25.64
CA THR A 583 -16.09 17.60 26.84
C THR A 583 -16.89 18.84 26.46
N LYS A 584 -18.02 19.09 27.12
CA LYS A 584 -18.56 20.44 27.26
C LYS A 584 -19.05 20.62 28.70
N ALA A 585 -18.57 21.69 29.31
CA ALA A 585 -19.23 22.31 30.46
C ALA A 585 -19.95 23.57 29.96
N ALA A 586 -21.15 23.80 30.48
CA ALA A 586 -21.88 25.08 30.52
C ALA A 586 -22.91 24.89 31.64
N VAL A 587 -22.75 25.50 32.81
CA VAL A 587 -23.15 26.89 33.14
C VAL A 587 -24.65 27.11 32.97
N SER A 588 -25.36 27.10 34.09
CA SER A 588 -26.40 28.08 34.41
C SER A 588 -26.42 28.29 35.92
N SER A 589 -27.01 29.40 36.38
CA SER A 589 -26.85 29.93 37.74
C SER A 589 -28.19 30.24 38.42
N LYS A 590 -28.26 30.00 39.75
CA LYS A 590 -29.28 30.49 40.71
C LYS A 590 -30.63 29.73 40.63
N SER A 591 -31.38 29.44 41.70
CA SER A 591 -31.42 29.81 43.15
C SER A 591 -31.87 28.59 43.99
N GLU A 592 -31.31 28.33 45.18
CA GLU A 592 -31.84 28.65 46.55
C GLU A 592 -33.14 27.90 46.95
N ASP A 593 -32.99 27.09 48.02
CA ASP A 593 -33.92 26.52 49.02
C ASP A 593 -34.88 25.32 48.78
N ASP A 594 -34.87 24.48 49.84
CA ASP A 594 -35.84 23.56 50.46
C ASP A 594 -36.45 22.32 49.74
N ASP A 595 -36.43 21.19 50.49
CA ASP A 595 -37.49 20.20 50.80
C ASP A 595 -38.36 19.58 49.68
N ASP A 596 -38.85 18.33 49.74
CA ASP A 596 -38.54 17.05 50.44
C ASP A 596 -39.41 15.96 49.72
N GLU A 597 -39.35 14.68 50.10
CA GLU A 597 -40.30 13.58 49.68
C GLU A 597 -40.31 13.16 48.17
N ASP A 598 -40.72 11.96 47.75
CA ASP A 598 -40.55 10.55 48.22
C ASP A 598 -40.98 9.59 47.06
N ASP A 599 -40.71 8.28 47.18
CA ASP A 599 -41.32 7.11 46.48
C ASP A 599 -41.23 7.00 44.92
N ASP A 600 -40.68 5.92 44.34
CA ASP A 600 -41.25 4.55 44.13
C ASP A 600 -42.34 4.52 43.01
N ASP A 601 -42.45 3.55 42.10
CA ASP A 601 -41.59 2.43 41.67
C ASP A 601 -42.02 1.97 40.24
N ASP A 602 -41.28 1.02 39.65
CA ASP A 602 -41.69 0.05 38.60
C ASP A 602 -42.19 0.45 37.17
N ASP A 603 -41.90 -0.48 36.23
CA ASP A 603 -42.66 -0.91 35.04
C ASP A 603 -42.96 0.07 33.86
N ASP A 604 -42.97 -0.33 32.58
CA ASP A 604 -42.52 -1.59 31.93
C ASP A 604 -42.27 -1.40 30.41
N GLU A 605 -41.80 -2.47 29.77
CA GLU A 605 -41.98 -2.89 28.36
C GLU A 605 -41.48 -2.04 27.15
N ASP A 606 -40.75 -2.75 26.26
CA ASP A 606 -40.50 -2.40 24.85
C ASP A 606 -41.78 -2.64 24.01
N ASP A 607 -41.94 -1.93 22.89
CA ASP A 607 -42.49 -2.56 21.67
C ASP A 607 -41.91 -1.92 20.39
N ASP A 608 -41.87 -2.71 19.32
CA ASP A 608 -41.31 -2.39 18.00
C ASP A 608 -42.32 -1.63 17.10
N GLU A 609 -41.86 -1.10 15.95
CA GLU A 609 -42.44 -1.31 14.60
C GLU A 609 -41.82 -0.34 13.55
N ASP A 610 -40.96 -0.91 12.70
CA ASP A 610 -40.99 -0.96 11.21
C ASP A 610 -41.38 0.23 10.29
N ASP A 611 -40.74 0.20 9.11
CA ASP A 611 -41.21 0.62 7.76
C ASP A 611 -41.58 2.12 7.50
N ASP A 612 -41.51 2.67 6.28
CA ASP A 612 -40.82 2.27 5.03
C ASP A 612 -40.53 3.50 4.14
N ASP A 613 -39.61 3.30 3.19
CA ASP A 613 -39.48 3.78 1.79
C ASP A 613 -40.08 5.10 1.20
N ASP A 614 -39.50 5.46 0.04
CA ASP A 614 -39.99 6.28 -1.09
C ASP A 614 -40.34 7.78 -0.88
N ASP A 615 -40.43 8.62 -1.94
CA ASP A 615 -39.58 8.86 -3.14
C ASP A 615 -40.05 10.21 -3.75
N GLU A 616 -39.67 10.54 -5.00
CA GLU A 616 -40.32 11.51 -5.92
C GLU A 616 -40.21 13.04 -5.67
N ASP A 617 -39.27 13.65 -6.41
CA ASP A 617 -39.50 14.48 -7.63
C ASP A 617 -40.35 15.79 -7.71
N GLU A 618 -40.03 16.51 -8.81
CA GLU A 618 -40.76 17.57 -9.55
C GLU A 618 -40.87 19.03 -9.02
N ASP A 619 -39.97 19.86 -9.57
CA ASP A 619 -40.17 21.15 -10.26
C ASP A 619 -41.46 21.98 -10.05
N LYS A 620 -41.27 23.29 -9.81
CA LYS A 620 -42.09 24.33 -10.46
C LYS A 620 -41.44 25.72 -10.58
N GLU A 621 -41.56 26.27 -11.78
CA GLU A 621 -41.28 27.65 -12.19
C GLU A 621 -42.24 28.67 -11.55
N GLU A 622 -41.75 29.87 -11.21
CA GLU A 622 -42.44 31.13 -11.55
C GLU A 622 -41.55 32.39 -11.48
N SER A 623 -41.89 33.36 -12.33
CA SER A 623 -41.05 34.48 -12.77
C SER A 623 -41.24 35.78 -11.98
N SER A 624 -40.22 36.63 -11.91
CA SER A 624 -40.39 38.07 -12.14
C SER A 624 -39.09 38.75 -12.58
N GLU A 625 -39.24 39.77 -13.42
CA GLU A 625 -38.16 40.47 -14.14
C GLU A 625 -37.65 41.68 -13.35
N ASP A 626 -36.34 41.96 -13.40
CA ASP A 626 -35.79 43.32 -13.53
C ASP A 626 -34.28 43.22 -13.83
N GLY A 627 -33.80 43.95 -14.83
CA GLY A 627 -32.43 43.78 -15.38
C GLY A 627 -31.49 44.96 -15.14
N ASP A 628 -30.18 44.68 -15.10
CA ASP A 628 -29.15 45.62 -15.56
C ASP A 628 -27.93 44.86 -16.13
N SER A 629 -27.14 45.53 -16.95
CA SER A 629 -26.14 44.96 -17.85
C SER A 629 -24.70 45.13 -17.35
N SER A 630 -23.85 44.10 -17.47
CA SER A 630 -22.55 44.22 -18.16
C SER A 630 -21.68 42.94 -18.17
N ASP A 631 -21.24 42.60 -19.39
CA ASP A 631 -19.95 42.05 -19.80
C ASP A 631 -19.11 41.20 -18.80
N SER A 632 -19.02 39.89 -19.05
CA SER A 632 -17.99 39.01 -18.50
C SER A 632 -17.46 38.05 -19.56
N SER A 633 -16.26 38.31 -20.07
CA SER A 633 -15.53 37.39 -20.96
C SER A 633 -14.79 36.33 -20.14
N SER A 634 -15.37 35.13 -20.04
CA SER A 634 -14.70 33.94 -19.48
C SER A 634 -14.05 33.12 -20.59
N GLU A 635 -12.72 33.05 -20.61
CA GLU A 635 -11.98 32.04 -21.36
C GLU A 635 -11.83 30.77 -20.49
N GLU A 636 -12.65 29.76 -20.75
CA GLU A 636 -12.55 28.44 -20.12
C GLU A 636 -11.46 27.58 -20.79
N ASP A 637 -10.77 26.77 -19.98
CA ASP A 637 -9.73 25.83 -20.43
C ASP A 637 -10.28 24.83 -21.47
N SER A 638 -9.46 24.48 -22.47
CA SER A 638 -9.70 23.32 -23.33
C SER A 638 -8.42 22.49 -23.40
N ASP A 639 -8.50 21.29 -22.81
CA ASP A 639 -7.38 20.36 -22.66
C ASP A 639 -6.92 19.76 -24.01
N ASP A 640 -5.64 19.40 -24.03
CA ASP A 640 -4.89 18.85 -25.17
C ASP A 640 -5.34 17.41 -25.46
N ALA A 641 -6.43 17.24 -26.21
CA ALA A 641 -6.82 15.96 -26.79
C ALA A 641 -6.14 15.78 -28.16
N GLU A 642 -5.18 14.85 -28.25
CA GLU A 642 -4.61 14.45 -29.54
C GLU A 642 -5.63 13.58 -30.30
N GLU A 643 -6.32 14.17 -31.28
CA GLU A 643 -7.20 13.43 -32.19
C GLU A 643 -6.37 12.52 -33.12
N ASN A 644 -6.64 11.21 -33.03
CA ASN A 644 -6.23 10.22 -34.02
C ASN A 644 -6.92 10.55 -35.36
N GLU A 645 -6.16 10.53 -36.46
CA GLU A 645 -6.76 10.33 -37.78
C GLU A 645 -7.02 8.82 -37.94
N GLU A 646 -8.26 8.40 -37.63
CA GLU A 646 -8.81 7.10 -38.01
C GLU A 646 -9.73 7.34 -39.22
N GLU A 647 -9.33 6.79 -40.37
CA GLU A 647 -10.22 6.60 -41.51
C GLU A 647 -10.87 5.21 -41.32
N GLU A 648 -12.20 5.18 -41.21
CA GLU A 648 -12.98 3.94 -41.30
C GLU A 648 -14.14 4.17 -42.30
N ASP A 649 -14.42 3.11 -43.05
CA ASP A 649 -15.25 3.12 -44.26
C ASP A 649 -16.77 3.24 -43.96
N GLU A 650 -17.52 3.64 -44.98
CA GLU A 650 -18.99 3.72 -44.95
C GLU A 650 -19.59 2.31 -45.14
N GLU A 651 -20.28 1.79 -44.12
CA GLU A 651 -21.23 0.67 -44.24
C GLU A 651 -22.65 1.24 -44.07
N GLU A 652 -23.52 0.95 -45.05
CA GLU A 652 -24.93 1.38 -45.06
C GLU A 652 -25.80 0.35 -44.31
N ASP A 653 -26.54 0.78 -43.28
CA ASP A 653 -27.64 0.00 -42.70
C ASP A 653 -28.99 0.62 -43.11
N ASP A 654 -29.73 -0.13 -43.92
CA ASP A 654 -31.14 0.12 -44.27
C ASP A 654 -32.03 -0.59 -43.23
N ASP A 655 -32.76 0.17 -42.42
CA ASP A 655 -33.56 -0.35 -41.30
C ASP A 655 -35.06 -0.22 -41.63
N GLU A 656 -35.74 -1.34 -41.91
CA GLU A 656 -37.21 -1.39 -42.00
C GLU A 656 -37.75 -2.80 -41.67
N SER A 657 -38.20 -2.91 -40.40
CA SER A 657 -39.42 -3.60 -39.91
C SER A 657 -39.71 -5.09 -40.25
N GLY A 658 -40.46 -5.76 -39.35
CA GLY A 658 -41.19 -6.99 -39.73
C GLY A 658 -41.23 -8.14 -38.72
N SER A 659 -41.97 -7.97 -37.62
CA SER A 659 -42.26 -8.99 -36.61
C SER A 659 -42.84 -10.33 -37.13
N SER A 660 -42.55 -11.40 -36.39
CA SER A 660 -43.47 -12.50 -35.98
C SER A 660 -43.56 -13.85 -36.75
N SER A 661 -43.29 -14.90 -35.96
CA SER A 661 -44.05 -16.16 -35.79
C SER A 661 -44.13 -17.27 -36.88
N SER A 662 -43.48 -18.39 -36.52
CA SER A 662 -44.03 -19.75 -36.35
C SER A 662 -44.29 -20.70 -37.54
N SER A 663 -44.07 -22.00 -37.27
CA SER A 663 -44.43 -23.21 -38.07
C SER A 663 -43.70 -23.40 -39.42
N SER A 664 -43.46 -24.59 -39.97
CA SER A 664 -43.42 -25.96 -39.40
C SER A 664 -42.86 -26.97 -40.42
N SER A 665 -42.14 -28.01 -39.95
CA SER A 665 -42.09 -29.39 -40.50
C SER A 665 -41.49 -29.70 -41.88
N SER A 666 -40.95 -30.93 -41.95
CA SER A 666 -40.54 -31.73 -43.14
C SER A 666 -39.16 -31.37 -43.73
N ALA A 667 -38.12 -32.23 -43.80
CA ALA A 667 -37.94 -33.68 -44.03
C ALA A 667 -37.39 -33.96 -45.45
N ASP A 668 -36.61 -35.04 -45.57
CA ASP A 668 -35.93 -35.53 -46.79
C ASP A 668 -34.76 -34.64 -47.30
N SER A 669 -33.69 -35.14 -47.91
CA SER A 669 -32.96 -36.44 -47.86
C SER A 669 -31.71 -36.29 -48.76
N SER A 670 -30.74 -37.23 -48.65
CA SER A 670 -29.76 -37.58 -49.72
C SER A 670 -28.78 -36.47 -50.19
N ASP A 671 -27.66 -36.75 -50.86
CA ASP A 671 -26.65 -37.81 -50.80
C ASP A 671 -25.41 -37.28 -51.57
N SER A 672 -24.27 -37.99 -51.49
CA SER A 672 -23.08 -37.87 -52.35
C SER A 672 -22.19 -36.62 -52.14
N ASP A 673 -20.89 -36.70 -51.80
CA ASP A 673 -19.74 -37.53 -52.25
C ASP A 673 -18.95 -36.86 -53.39
N SER A 674 -17.60 -36.98 -53.33
CA SER A 674 -16.57 -36.28 -54.13
C SER A 674 -16.48 -34.75 -53.91
N ASN A 675 -15.31 -34.12 -53.77
CA ASN A 675 -13.93 -34.53 -54.09
C ASN A 675 -12.89 -33.78 -53.24
#